data_AF-A0A7R8VMY1-F1
#
_entry.id   AF-A0A7R8VMY1-F1
#
_cell.length_a   1.000
_cell.length_b   1.000
_cell.length_c   1.000
_cell.angle_alpha   90.00
_cell.angle_beta   90.00
_cell.angle_gamma   90.00
#
_symmetry.space_group_name_H-M   'P 1'
#
loop_
_entity.id
_entity.type
_entity.pdbx_description
1 polymer ?
#
loop_
_entity_poly.entity_id
_entity_poly.type
_entity_poly.pdbx_seq_one_letter_code
_entity_poly.pdbx_strand_id
1 'polypeptide(L)'
;MAASMRFDGRVVVVTGAGAGSRSSTVRTKSQHSPISVNGSDTTQSHHGHISVNGSDTTQSQHSPIRVNGSDTTQSQHSPIRVNGSDTTQSQHSSISENGSDTTQSHHGHISVNGSDTTQSQHSPISESGSDTTQYHHGPISVNGSDTTQSQNSPIRVNGSDMTQSLHSPISVNGSDTTQSQHSPISVNGSDTTQSQHGPISVNGSDTTQSQHSSISVNGSDTTQSQHGPISVNGSDTTQSQHSPISSQHGPISVNGSDTTQSLHSPISLNGSDTTQSQHSPITVNGNDTTQSQHSPINVNGSDTTQSQHSPINLNGSDTTQFQHGPISVNGSDTTQSQHRLGRAYALLFAERGASVVVNDLGGGRHGDGSSTKAADIVVQEIRSKGGKAAANYNSVEDGDKIIQTALDNFGRIDVVVNNAGILRDRSFARISNTDWDLIHQVHLKGTFKTTQAAWPHFRKQNYGRVIVTSSNSGLYGNFGQANYAAAKIGVVGLSSTLAIEGRKNNIHCNAIVPTAASRMTEDILPPDFFAELKPELIAPVVVWLCHESCPETGSIIEAAAGWAGKSYLVRSQGSLLRSKITDNVTPEDVREHWGTVTDMSNAKHYPSIADVSATLTVALEEMKANAQSDSLSKVATHSLSYDKRDIILYSLGVGASLDNPEDLKYLYEGHEAFSALPTFLIIPAITTLLGANIIGDVFPGKDIDLTKMLHGEQYLEVIRPLETSGELVSKARVVDVLDKGSGAAILVDVDTFDENGNRVAYNQVTTFAIGMGGFGGKRTSDKAVDIANAPARAPDATVTEKTSLNQAAVYRLSGDWNPLHIDQDMATLGGYRRPILHGLCTLGFSARHILQRFANNDPSKFKAIKARFPKPVLPGQTLQTNMWHEGSRIHFETKVLESGYTVIGGAYVDLTETVPFLRTNNVSATETLKSEAVFDALKKRIEANLEKVKKINGVFQYNITVGGNTAGSWTIDLKKGVLYKGPVKEGKVDCTLTMSDPDFVDLFAGKLNPQMAFMQGKLKVAGNLMLVQKLSGLMKEQSKL
;
A
#
# COMPACT_ATOMS: atom_id res chain seq x y z
N MET A 1 -15.34 -7.03 -24.03
CA MET A 1 -15.16 -5.69 -24.62
C MET A 1 -16.06 -4.72 -23.88
N ALA A 2 -15.52 -3.90 -22.99
CA ALA A 2 -16.32 -2.90 -22.28
C ALA A 2 -16.58 -1.71 -23.20
N ALA A 3 -17.82 -1.23 -23.27
CA ALA A 3 -18.17 -0.01 -23.99
C ALA A 3 -17.32 1.17 -23.46
N SER A 4 -16.68 1.93 -24.35
CA SER A 4 -15.89 3.10 -23.95
C SER A 4 -16.79 4.14 -23.27
N MET A 5 -16.46 4.61 -22.06
CA MET A 5 -17.14 5.74 -21.43
C MET A 5 -16.98 6.99 -22.32
N ARG A 6 -18.10 7.59 -22.75
CA ARG A 6 -18.15 8.72 -23.68
C ARG A 6 -18.93 9.87 -23.06
N PHE A 7 -18.59 11.09 -23.43
CA PHE A 7 -19.22 12.35 -23.00
C PHE A 7 -19.80 13.11 -24.18
N ASP A 8 -20.19 12.40 -25.24
CA ASP A 8 -20.71 13.00 -26.46
C ASP A 8 -21.92 13.90 -26.16
N GLY A 9 -21.87 15.16 -26.59
CA GLY A 9 -22.91 16.15 -26.36
C GLY A 9 -22.97 16.73 -24.93
N ARG A 10 -22.05 16.36 -24.04
CA ARG A 10 -21.91 16.96 -22.70
C ARG A 10 -20.96 18.16 -22.72
N VAL A 11 -21.29 19.16 -21.93
CA VAL A 11 -20.44 20.36 -21.74
C VAL A 11 -19.82 20.38 -20.35
N VAL A 12 -18.50 20.49 -20.29
CA VAL A 12 -17.71 20.43 -19.07
C VAL A 12 -16.98 21.75 -18.86
N VAL A 13 -17.12 22.35 -17.68
CA VAL A 13 -16.28 23.47 -17.23
C VAL A 13 -15.22 22.92 -16.29
N VAL A 14 -13.94 23.16 -16.60
CA VAL A 14 -12.82 22.85 -15.70
C VAL A 14 -12.10 24.14 -15.32
N THR A 15 -12.09 24.46 -14.02
CA THR A 15 -11.42 25.67 -13.49
C THR A 15 -9.97 25.39 -13.11
N GLY A 16 -9.09 26.39 -13.29
CA GLY A 16 -7.64 26.23 -13.07
C GLY A 16 -7.00 25.22 -14.02
N ALA A 17 -7.45 25.18 -15.28
CA ALA A 17 -7.08 24.19 -16.28
C ALA A 17 -6.01 24.67 -17.27
N GLY A 18 -5.47 25.87 -17.11
CA GLY A 18 -4.50 26.46 -18.02
C GLY A 18 -3.09 25.89 -17.85
N ALA A 19 -2.26 26.05 -18.88
CA ALA A 19 -0.83 25.78 -18.81
C ALA A 19 -0.15 26.74 -17.83
N GLY A 20 0.89 26.27 -17.11
CA GLY A 20 1.60 27.13 -16.17
C GLY A 20 2.20 28.36 -16.85
N SER A 21 1.88 29.56 -16.37
CA SER A 21 2.58 30.79 -16.76
C SER A 21 3.98 30.78 -16.15
N ARG A 22 5.03 30.78 -16.98
CA ARG A 22 6.37 31.14 -16.50
C ARG A 22 6.36 32.62 -16.11
N SER A 23 6.29 32.92 -14.82
CA SER A 23 7.18 33.95 -14.28
C SER A 23 8.55 33.29 -14.21
N SER A 24 9.45 33.65 -15.13
CA SER A 24 10.82 33.20 -15.09
C SER A 24 11.53 33.91 -13.94
N THR A 25 11.46 33.35 -12.74
CA THR A 25 12.56 33.46 -11.77
C THR A 25 13.37 32.18 -11.96
N VAL A 26 14.36 32.24 -12.85
CA VAL A 26 15.29 31.12 -13.04
C VAL A 26 16.27 31.16 -11.87
N ARG A 27 16.08 30.27 -10.88
CA ARG A 27 17.11 30.01 -9.87
C ARG A 27 18.19 29.13 -10.51
N THR A 28 19.25 29.74 -11.03
CA THR A 28 20.44 29.00 -11.45
C THR A 28 21.39 28.86 -10.27
N LYS A 29 21.58 27.64 -9.74
CA LYS A 29 22.65 27.33 -8.79
C LYS A 29 23.79 26.65 -9.55
N SER A 30 24.99 27.21 -9.49
CA SER A 30 26.23 26.53 -9.88
C SER A 30 27.20 26.57 -8.70
N GLN A 31 27.84 25.45 -8.38
CA GLN A 31 28.88 25.42 -7.35
C GLN A 31 30.25 25.85 -7.87
N HIS A 32 30.52 25.79 -9.19
CA HIS A 32 31.89 25.94 -9.72
C HIS A 32 32.05 26.62 -11.10
N SER A 33 31.02 27.21 -11.71
CA SER A 33 31.13 27.85 -13.04
C SER A 33 30.82 29.36 -13.04
N PRO A 34 31.43 30.19 -13.93
CA PRO A 34 31.16 31.63 -14.02
C PRO A 34 29.71 31.93 -14.47
N ILE A 35 29.12 33.01 -13.93
CA ILE A 35 27.74 33.44 -14.26
C ILE A 35 27.77 34.89 -14.76
N SER A 36 27.04 35.18 -15.86
CA SER A 36 26.85 36.54 -16.42
C SER A 36 25.36 36.78 -16.69
N VAL A 37 24.79 37.90 -16.21
CA VAL A 37 23.35 38.20 -16.29
C VAL A 37 23.10 39.66 -16.70
N ASN A 38 22.18 39.88 -17.65
CA ASN A 38 21.65 41.20 -18.02
C ASN A 38 20.15 41.24 -17.70
N GLY A 39 19.75 41.98 -16.66
CA GLY A 39 18.35 42.15 -16.24
C GLY A 39 18.13 42.03 -14.73
N SER A 40 16.98 42.48 -14.23
CA SER A 40 16.64 42.57 -12.80
C SER A 40 16.29 41.19 -12.20
N ASP A 41 17.23 40.55 -11.50
CA ASP A 41 17.00 39.37 -10.65
C ASP A 41 18.14 39.15 -9.62
N THR A 42 17.87 38.41 -8.53
CA THR A 42 18.82 38.15 -7.41
C THR A 42 19.68 36.89 -7.62
N THR A 43 21.01 36.96 -7.48
CA THR A 43 21.98 35.86 -7.73
C THR A 43 22.86 35.52 -6.51
N GLN A 44 23.20 34.24 -6.27
CA GLN A 44 24.15 33.80 -5.22
C GLN A 44 25.14 32.72 -5.75
N SER A 45 26.44 32.87 -5.44
CA SER A 45 27.54 31.93 -5.75
C SER A 45 28.40 31.70 -4.51
N HIS A 46 29.00 30.51 -4.34
CA HIS A 46 29.95 30.22 -3.24
C HIS A 46 31.43 30.32 -3.65
N HIS A 47 31.79 30.03 -4.91
CA HIS A 47 33.20 30.05 -5.38
C HIS A 47 33.42 30.53 -6.84
N GLY A 48 32.38 30.87 -7.61
CA GLY A 48 32.50 31.32 -9.00
C GLY A 48 32.34 32.85 -9.17
N HIS A 49 33.11 33.45 -10.09
CA HIS A 49 33.11 34.89 -10.42
C HIS A 49 31.72 35.39 -10.90
N ILE A 50 31.29 36.56 -10.41
CA ILE A 50 30.01 37.21 -10.75
C ILE A 50 30.28 38.54 -11.48
N SER A 51 29.53 38.84 -12.56
CA SER A 51 29.49 40.16 -13.21
C SER A 51 28.03 40.59 -13.48
N VAL A 52 27.65 41.81 -13.05
CA VAL A 52 26.28 42.34 -13.10
C VAL A 52 26.29 43.77 -13.66
N ASN A 53 25.33 44.12 -14.52
CA ASN A 53 25.08 45.48 -15.00
C ASN A 53 23.64 45.91 -14.63
N GLY A 54 23.48 46.70 -13.56
CA GLY A 54 22.19 47.25 -13.09
C GLY A 54 22.17 47.58 -11.58
N SER A 55 21.19 48.36 -11.12
CA SER A 55 21.06 48.83 -9.72
C SER A 55 20.24 47.88 -8.85
N ASP A 56 20.88 47.10 -7.97
CA ASP A 56 20.40 46.64 -6.64
C ASP A 56 21.45 45.74 -5.91
N THR A 57 21.25 45.51 -4.59
CA THR A 57 22.22 45.04 -3.55
C THR A 57 22.79 43.61 -3.70
N THR A 58 24.09 43.39 -3.43
CA THR A 58 24.80 42.07 -3.51
C THR A 58 25.68 41.76 -2.27
N GLN A 59 25.75 40.50 -1.80
CA GLN A 59 26.65 40.02 -0.72
C GLN A 59 27.39 38.71 -1.10
N SER A 60 28.66 38.55 -0.70
CA SER A 60 29.49 37.33 -0.87
C SER A 60 30.43 37.13 0.34
N GLN A 61 30.76 35.88 0.69
CA GLN A 61 31.65 35.56 1.84
C GLN A 61 33.10 35.20 1.47
N HIS A 62 33.40 34.69 0.26
CA HIS A 62 34.76 34.21 -0.10
C HIS A 62 35.15 34.34 -1.60
N SER A 63 34.65 35.33 -2.35
CA SER A 63 35.02 35.51 -3.79
C SER A 63 35.19 37.00 -4.17
N PRO A 64 36.08 37.35 -5.13
CA PRO A 64 36.34 38.76 -5.51
C PRO A 64 35.13 39.45 -6.13
N ILE A 65 34.86 40.70 -5.73
CA ILE A 65 33.72 41.52 -6.22
C ILE A 65 34.27 42.65 -7.12
N ARG A 66 33.60 42.93 -8.25
CA ARG A 66 33.89 44.08 -9.12
C ARG A 66 32.59 44.87 -9.34
N VAL A 67 32.58 46.15 -8.96
CA VAL A 67 31.41 47.06 -9.05
C VAL A 67 31.78 48.24 -9.95
N ASN A 68 30.86 48.64 -10.84
CA ASN A 68 30.99 49.86 -11.65
C ASN A 68 29.80 50.80 -11.32
N GLY A 69 30.00 51.75 -10.42
CA GLY A 69 28.99 52.72 -9.97
C GLY A 69 29.29 53.26 -8.55
N SER A 70 28.66 54.37 -8.15
CA SER A 70 28.87 55.04 -6.85
C SER A 70 27.91 54.50 -5.78
N ASP A 71 28.37 53.56 -4.94
CA ASP A 71 27.70 53.11 -3.69
C ASP A 71 28.71 52.45 -2.71
N THR A 72 28.42 52.48 -1.41
CA THR A 72 29.31 52.03 -0.29
C THR A 72 29.34 50.49 -0.11
N THR A 73 30.53 49.87 0.10
CA THR A 73 30.71 48.39 0.23
C THR A 73 31.68 47.97 1.37
N GLN A 74 31.41 46.86 2.10
CA GLN A 74 32.30 46.27 3.14
C GLN A 74 32.49 44.74 2.97
N SER A 75 33.68 44.19 3.28
CA SER A 75 34.01 42.74 3.25
C SER A 75 35.01 42.36 4.36
N GLN A 76 34.94 41.13 4.91
CA GLN A 76 35.80 40.67 6.02
C GLN A 76 37.01 39.79 5.61
N HIS A 77 36.96 39.02 4.52
CA HIS A 77 38.03 38.06 4.18
C HIS A 77 38.31 37.87 2.66
N SER A 78 38.12 38.88 1.81
CA SER A 78 38.40 38.79 0.35
C SER A 78 38.92 40.11 -0.23
N PRO A 79 39.84 40.09 -1.24
CA PRO A 79 40.44 41.30 -1.82
C PRO A 79 39.42 42.16 -2.58
N ILE A 80 39.51 43.49 -2.41
CA ILE A 80 38.62 44.49 -2.99
C ILE A 80 39.38 45.31 -4.04
N ARG A 81 38.77 45.61 -5.20
CA ARG A 81 39.24 46.62 -6.16
C ARG A 81 38.16 47.66 -6.42
N VAL A 82 38.46 48.94 -6.20
CA VAL A 82 37.54 50.08 -6.38
C VAL A 82 38.13 51.03 -7.43
N ASN A 83 37.28 51.59 -8.29
CA ASN A 83 37.65 52.65 -9.24
C ASN A 83 36.72 53.87 -9.01
N GLY A 84 37.13 54.84 -8.18
CA GLY A 84 36.38 56.06 -7.86
C GLY A 84 36.82 56.66 -6.50
N SER A 85 36.46 57.91 -6.20
CA SER A 85 36.83 58.59 -4.94
C SER A 85 35.79 58.32 -3.85
N ASP A 86 36.04 57.35 -2.97
CA ASP A 86 35.29 57.08 -1.74
C ASP A 86 36.15 56.28 -0.71
N THR A 87 35.83 56.39 0.59
CA THR A 87 36.61 55.84 1.75
C THR A 87 36.40 54.34 2.00
N THR A 88 37.48 53.55 2.22
CA THR A 88 37.45 52.06 2.38
C THR A 88 38.25 51.55 3.61
N GLN A 89 37.78 50.50 4.33
CA GLN A 89 38.48 49.84 5.46
C GLN A 89 38.42 48.30 5.40
N SER A 90 39.51 47.60 5.78
CA SER A 90 39.60 46.12 5.87
C SER A 90 40.47 45.64 7.04
N GLN A 91 40.14 44.51 7.67
CA GLN A 91 40.86 43.98 8.84
C GLN A 91 41.91 42.88 8.52
N HIS A 92 41.75 42.08 7.45
CA HIS A 92 42.64 40.92 7.17
C HIS A 92 42.92 40.62 5.68
N SER A 93 42.69 41.56 4.73
CA SER A 93 42.85 41.34 3.27
C SER A 93 43.77 42.38 2.62
N SER A 94 44.37 42.07 1.45
CA SER A 94 45.19 43.01 0.66
C SER A 94 44.34 44.04 -0.10
N ILE A 95 44.84 45.28 -0.17
CA ILE A 95 44.18 46.45 -0.80
C ILE A 95 45.05 46.96 -1.97
N SER A 96 44.42 47.32 -3.09
CA SER A 96 45.07 47.95 -4.26
C SER A 96 44.20 49.11 -4.75
N GLU A 97 44.72 50.33 -4.69
CA GLU A 97 44.02 51.58 -5.03
C GLU A 97 44.78 52.38 -6.10
N ASN A 98 44.03 53.14 -6.92
CA ASN A 98 44.56 54.11 -7.88
C ASN A 98 43.79 55.44 -7.70
N GLY A 99 44.30 56.36 -6.85
CA GLY A 99 43.67 57.64 -6.53
C GLY A 99 44.36 58.33 -5.33
N SER A 100 43.95 59.56 -5.00
CA SER A 100 44.52 60.37 -3.90
C SER A 100 43.55 60.43 -2.72
N ASP A 101 43.69 59.53 -1.73
CA ASP A 101 42.99 59.55 -0.43
C ASP A 101 43.73 58.65 0.61
N THR A 102 43.32 58.68 1.89
CA THR A 102 44.02 58.09 3.06
C THR A 102 43.60 56.64 3.42
N THR A 103 44.57 55.71 3.63
CA THR A 103 44.30 54.25 3.77
C THR A 103 45.03 53.60 4.99
N GLN A 104 44.38 52.67 5.73
CA GLN A 104 44.95 51.94 6.90
C GLN A 104 44.61 50.43 6.89
N SER A 105 45.57 49.55 7.23
CA SER A 105 45.40 48.07 7.33
C SER A 105 46.20 47.48 8.50
N HIS A 106 45.69 46.44 9.17
CA HIS A 106 46.34 45.81 10.35
C HIS A 106 47.14 44.53 10.04
N HIS A 107 46.79 43.73 9.02
CA HIS A 107 47.46 42.44 8.72
C HIS A 107 47.56 42.05 7.22
N GLY A 108 47.23 42.94 6.27
CA GLY A 108 47.23 42.64 4.81
C GLY A 108 48.28 43.43 4.01
N HIS A 109 48.80 42.85 2.93
CA HIS A 109 49.77 43.48 2.01
C HIS A 109 49.17 44.72 1.30
N ILE A 110 49.90 45.85 1.29
CA ILE A 110 49.51 47.12 0.66
C ILE A 110 50.37 47.37 -0.58
N SER A 111 49.78 47.79 -1.70
CA SER A 111 50.49 48.26 -2.89
C SER A 111 49.92 49.61 -3.33
N VAL A 112 50.74 50.66 -3.34
CA VAL A 112 50.34 52.05 -3.62
C VAL A 112 51.16 52.60 -4.78
N ASN A 113 50.52 53.27 -5.75
CA ASN A 113 51.18 54.07 -6.78
C ASN A 113 50.61 55.50 -6.73
N GLY A 114 51.25 56.40 -5.97
CA GLY A 114 50.84 57.80 -5.81
C GLY A 114 51.47 58.46 -4.58
N SER A 115 51.43 59.79 -4.49
CA SER A 115 52.01 60.55 -3.38
C SER A 115 51.01 60.71 -2.24
N ASP A 116 51.06 59.86 -1.20
CA ASP A 116 50.53 60.11 0.14
C ASP A 116 51.05 59.07 1.18
N THR A 117 50.84 59.34 2.47
CA THR A 117 51.57 58.74 3.63
C THR A 117 50.96 57.40 4.12
N THR A 118 51.78 56.36 4.38
CA THR A 118 51.32 55.02 4.85
C THR A 118 52.14 54.50 6.07
N GLN A 119 51.49 53.80 7.03
CA GLN A 119 52.13 53.10 8.17
C GLN A 119 51.63 51.63 8.31
N SER A 120 52.50 50.69 8.68
CA SER A 120 52.20 49.26 8.96
C SER A 120 53.12 48.70 10.05
N GLN A 121 52.65 47.73 10.87
CA GLN A 121 53.42 47.19 12.01
C GLN A 121 53.97 45.74 11.84
N HIS A 122 53.47 44.87 10.95
CA HIS A 122 53.93 43.45 10.89
C HIS A 122 53.84 42.73 9.50
N SER A 123 54.14 43.36 8.35
CA SER A 123 54.15 42.68 7.02
C SER A 123 55.21 43.26 6.06
N PRO A 124 55.76 42.49 5.09
CA PRO A 124 56.84 42.94 4.21
C PRO A 124 56.40 44.03 3.23
N ILE A 125 57.31 44.98 2.97
CA ILE A 125 57.16 46.13 2.08
C ILE A 125 57.95 45.85 0.78
N SER A 126 57.37 46.19 -0.38
CA SER A 126 58.07 46.16 -1.68
C SER A 126 58.30 47.59 -2.15
N GLU A 127 59.52 48.11 -2.02
CA GLU A 127 59.98 49.38 -2.62
C GLU A 127 61.00 49.08 -3.73
N SER A 128 61.05 49.92 -4.76
CA SER A 128 62.06 49.85 -5.82
C SER A 128 63.26 50.76 -5.49
N GLY A 129 64.35 50.20 -4.96
CA GLY A 129 65.62 50.90 -4.66
C GLY A 129 66.70 50.00 -4.03
N SER A 130 67.98 50.36 -4.16
CA SER A 130 69.17 49.55 -3.86
C SER A 130 69.55 49.40 -2.36
N ASP A 131 70.09 48.22 -2.05
CA ASP A 131 70.86 47.75 -0.87
C ASP A 131 70.16 47.21 0.41
N THR A 132 70.36 45.89 0.55
CA THR A 132 70.60 44.99 1.72
C THR A 132 69.74 45.03 2.99
N THR A 133 69.08 43.89 3.33
CA THR A 133 68.99 43.29 4.70
C THR A 133 68.41 41.85 4.64
N GLN A 134 68.90 40.94 5.50
CA GLN A 134 68.61 39.49 5.57
C GLN A 134 67.35 39.13 6.41
N TYR A 135 66.67 38.00 6.10
CA TYR A 135 65.82 37.29 7.08
C TYR A 135 65.57 35.80 6.76
N HIS A 136 65.31 35.00 7.81
CA HIS A 136 65.30 33.53 7.85
C HIS A 136 63.88 32.91 7.75
N HIS A 137 63.73 31.95 6.82
CA HIS A 137 62.56 31.09 6.51
C HIS A 137 61.57 31.57 5.42
N GLY A 138 61.95 31.35 4.14
CA GLY A 138 61.16 31.52 2.92
C GLY A 138 61.92 31.05 1.65
N PRO A 139 61.27 30.87 0.49
CA PRO A 139 61.87 30.29 -0.73
C PRO A 139 63.09 31.06 -1.26
N ILE A 140 64.08 30.34 -1.82
CA ILE A 140 65.35 30.88 -2.35
C ILE A 140 65.20 31.24 -3.84
N SER A 141 65.62 32.44 -4.24
CA SER A 141 65.78 32.87 -5.63
C SER A 141 67.22 33.33 -5.85
N VAL A 142 67.94 32.76 -6.81
CA VAL A 142 69.36 33.07 -7.11
C VAL A 142 69.48 33.57 -8.55
N ASN A 143 70.26 34.62 -8.77
CA ASN A 143 70.62 35.14 -10.10
C ASN A 143 72.16 35.17 -10.22
N GLY A 144 72.73 34.34 -11.10
CA GLY A 144 74.18 34.18 -11.30
C GLY A 144 74.59 32.70 -11.45
N SER A 145 75.81 32.44 -11.90
CA SER A 145 76.34 31.09 -12.18
C SER A 145 76.93 30.40 -10.93
N ASP A 146 76.17 29.55 -10.23
CA ASP A 146 76.61 28.70 -9.11
C ASP A 146 75.74 27.41 -8.91
N THR A 147 76.30 26.35 -8.28
CA THR A 147 75.63 25.05 -8.02
C THR A 147 74.72 25.05 -6.76
N THR A 148 73.48 24.56 -6.84
CA THR A 148 72.48 24.59 -5.73
C THR A 148 71.78 23.23 -5.44
N GLN A 149 71.57 22.86 -4.15
CA GLN A 149 70.87 21.64 -3.69
C GLN A 149 69.83 21.93 -2.56
N SER A 150 68.65 21.28 -2.59
CA SER A 150 67.60 21.40 -1.55
C SER A 150 66.86 20.07 -1.32
N GLN A 151 66.44 19.80 -0.06
CA GLN A 151 65.69 18.58 0.31
C GLN A 151 64.17 18.79 0.45
N ASN A 152 63.67 19.97 0.86
CA ASN A 152 62.24 20.16 1.22
C ASN A 152 61.67 21.56 0.89
N SER A 153 62.22 22.30 -0.08
CA SER A 153 61.67 23.61 -0.49
C SER A 153 61.80 23.87 -2.00
N PRO A 154 60.85 24.58 -2.65
CA PRO A 154 60.86 24.83 -4.11
C PRO A 154 62.04 25.71 -4.55
N ILE A 155 62.64 25.42 -5.72
CA ILE A 155 63.79 26.15 -6.29
C ILE A 155 63.37 26.87 -7.59
N ARG A 156 63.79 28.14 -7.78
CA ARG A 156 63.76 28.86 -9.07
C ARG A 156 65.15 29.40 -9.42
N VAL A 157 65.63 29.09 -10.62
CA VAL A 157 66.96 29.49 -11.14
C VAL A 157 66.79 30.22 -12.47
N ASN A 158 67.48 31.35 -12.63
CA ASN A 158 67.60 32.08 -13.89
C ASN A 158 69.10 32.28 -14.20
N GLY A 159 69.70 31.40 -15.02
CA GLY A 159 71.16 31.32 -15.23
C GLY A 159 71.60 30.11 -16.05
N SER A 160 72.90 29.78 -16.02
CA SER A 160 73.52 28.65 -16.74
C SER A 160 74.26 27.72 -15.75
N ASP A 161 73.59 26.75 -15.10
CA ASP A 161 74.09 25.93 -13.99
C ASP A 161 73.56 24.46 -13.90
N MET A 162 74.01 23.69 -12.89
CA MET A 162 73.61 22.29 -12.60
C MET A 162 72.74 22.20 -11.33
N THR A 163 71.55 21.56 -11.40
CA THR A 163 70.56 21.53 -10.29
C THR A 163 70.04 20.11 -9.96
N GLN A 164 69.92 19.77 -8.66
CA GLN A 164 69.45 18.45 -8.16
C GLN A 164 68.41 18.58 -7.01
N SER A 165 67.34 17.77 -7.05
CA SER A 165 66.35 17.65 -5.94
C SER A 165 65.85 16.21 -5.71
N LEU A 166 65.48 15.91 -4.46
CA LEU A 166 64.92 14.61 -4.04
C LEU A 166 63.37 14.60 -4.03
N HIS A 167 62.72 15.63 -3.47
CA HIS A 167 61.26 15.61 -3.18
C HIS A 167 60.52 16.94 -3.42
N SER A 168 61.07 17.92 -4.14
CA SER A 168 60.39 19.21 -4.43
C SER A 168 60.39 19.56 -5.94
N PRO A 169 59.39 20.33 -6.45
CA PRO A 169 59.32 20.69 -7.88
C PRO A 169 60.45 21.64 -8.31
N ILE A 170 60.94 21.48 -9.54
CA ILE A 170 62.01 22.30 -10.15
C ILE A 170 61.48 23.05 -11.37
N SER A 171 61.83 24.34 -11.50
CA SER A 171 61.57 25.16 -12.70
C SER A 171 62.82 25.95 -13.10
N VAL A 172 63.27 25.76 -14.35
CA VAL A 172 64.52 26.33 -14.91
C VAL A 172 64.22 27.09 -16.21
N ASN A 173 64.82 28.27 -16.36
CA ASN A 173 64.86 29.03 -17.61
C ASN A 173 66.35 29.32 -17.94
N GLY A 174 66.99 28.51 -18.79
CA GLY A 174 68.45 28.48 -18.94
C GLY A 174 68.97 27.43 -19.93
N SER A 175 70.28 27.12 -19.91
CA SER A 175 70.95 26.11 -20.75
C SER A 175 71.77 25.14 -19.87
N ASP A 176 71.13 24.13 -19.30
CA ASP A 176 71.51 23.46 -18.04
C ASP A 176 71.40 21.91 -18.04
N THR A 177 71.90 21.26 -16.98
CA THR A 177 71.71 19.80 -16.70
C THR A 177 70.90 19.59 -15.41
N THR A 178 69.77 18.89 -15.50
CA THR A 178 68.78 18.77 -14.39
C THR A 178 68.41 17.32 -14.07
N GLN A 179 68.38 16.95 -12.77
CA GLN A 179 68.05 15.58 -12.30
C GLN A 179 67.07 15.56 -11.11
N SER A 180 66.09 14.64 -11.15
CA SER A 180 65.11 14.39 -10.07
C SER A 180 64.86 12.89 -9.85
N GLN A 181 64.60 12.47 -8.61
CA GLN A 181 64.19 11.09 -8.32
C GLN A 181 62.67 10.89 -8.31
N HIS A 182 61.89 11.81 -7.70
CA HIS A 182 60.46 11.60 -7.46
C HIS A 182 59.53 12.79 -7.78
N SER A 183 60.06 13.96 -8.17
CA SER A 183 59.27 15.20 -8.33
C SER A 183 59.15 15.68 -9.78
N PRO A 184 58.10 16.46 -10.15
CA PRO A 184 57.92 16.99 -11.50
C PRO A 184 59.02 17.99 -11.91
N ILE A 185 59.43 17.95 -13.18
CA ILE A 185 60.40 18.88 -13.79
C ILE A 185 59.74 19.67 -14.94
N SER A 186 59.94 20.98 -14.99
CA SER A 186 59.58 21.84 -16.13
C SER A 186 60.77 22.71 -16.57
N VAL A 187 61.14 22.59 -17.84
CA VAL A 187 62.32 23.26 -18.44
C VAL A 187 61.92 24.03 -19.70
N ASN A 188 62.40 25.26 -19.83
CA ASN A 188 62.36 26.03 -21.08
C ASN A 188 63.82 26.43 -21.44
N GLY A 189 64.46 25.72 -22.37
CA GLY A 189 65.93 25.76 -22.53
C GLY A 189 66.53 24.86 -23.62
N SER A 190 67.85 24.60 -23.55
CA SER A 190 68.59 23.64 -24.43
C SER A 190 69.47 22.77 -23.54
N ASP A 191 68.90 21.68 -23.02
CA ASP A 191 69.30 21.04 -21.75
C ASP A 191 69.41 19.50 -21.84
N THR A 192 70.05 18.88 -20.82
CA THR A 192 70.01 17.42 -20.58
C THR A 192 69.25 17.10 -19.30
N THR A 193 68.16 16.32 -19.39
CA THR A 193 67.22 16.10 -18.28
C THR A 193 66.95 14.62 -17.99
N GLN A 194 67.01 14.20 -16.71
CA GLN A 194 66.77 12.81 -16.29
C GLN A 194 65.83 12.70 -15.07
N SER A 195 64.86 11.77 -15.12
CA SER A 195 63.94 11.47 -14.00
C SER A 195 63.69 9.96 -13.82
N GLN A 196 63.66 9.49 -12.57
CA GLN A 196 63.29 8.09 -12.28
C GLN A 196 61.77 7.87 -12.20
N HIS A 197 61.06 8.68 -11.39
CA HIS A 197 59.64 8.48 -11.06
C HIS A 197 58.71 9.71 -11.18
N GLY A 198 59.22 10.90 -11.52
CA GLY A 198 58.41 12.13 -11.72
C GLY A 198 58.19 12.49 -13.20
N PRO A 199 57.05 13.11 -13.57
CA PRO A 199 56.75 13.52 -14.96
C PRO A 199 57.64 14.68 -15.43
N ILE A 200 57.96 14.70 -16.73
CA ILE A 200 58.84 15.70 -17.36
C ILE A 200 58.07 16.47 -18.45
N SER A 201 58.16 17.81 -18.44
CA SER A 201 57.67 18.69 -19.51
C SER A 201 58.79 19.61 -20.01
N VAL A 202 59.08 19.53 -21.31
CA VAL A 202 60.22 20.23 -21.92
C VAL A 202 59.77 21.04 -23.14
N ASN A 203 60.21 22.29 -23.24
CA ASN A 203 60.09 23.13 -24.43
C ASN A 203 61.50 23.60 -24.84
N GLY A 204 62.13 22.97 -25.85
CA GLY A 204 63.57 23.14 -26.10
C GLY A 204 64.19 22.25 -27.19
N SER A 205 65.52 22.17 -27.23
CA SER A 205 66.33 21.28 -28.08
C SER A 205 67.25 20.42 -27.19
N ASP A 206 66.74 19.29 -26.71
CA ASP A 206 67.19 18.62 -25.48
C ASP A 206 67.44 17.10 -25.64
N THR A 207 68.16 16.51 -24.68
CA THR A 207 68.27 15.04 -24.52
C THR A 207 67.59 14.60 -23.22
N THR A 208 66.57 13.74 -23.31
CA THR A 208 65.69 13.40 -22.16
C THR A 208 65.55 11.90 -21.94
N GLN A 209 65.69 11.44 -20.68
CA GLN A 209 65.54 10.02 -20.30
C GLN A 209 64.66 9.80 -19.06
N SER A 210 63.76 8.81 -19.11
CA SER A 210 62.99 8.35 -17.94
C SER A 210 62.94 6.83 -17.80
N GLN A 211 62.86 6.33 -16.55
CA GLN A 211 62.70 4.90 -16.28
C GLN A 211 61.23 4.47 -16.20
N HIS A 212 60.36 5.20 -15.48
CA HIS A 212 58.99 4.74 -15.18
C HIS A 212 57.85 5.77 -15.39
N SER A 213 58.12 6.99 -15.88
CA SER A 213 57.14 8.11 -15.87
C SER A 213 56.77 8.63 -17.26
N SER A 214 55.71 9.44 -17.36
CA SER A 214 55.27 10.07 -18.62
C SER A 214 56.15 11.26 -19.04
N ILE A 215 56.45 11.37 -20.33
CA ILE A 215 57.26 12.45 -20.93
C ILE A 215 56.41 13.24 -21.95
N SER A 216 56.44 14.57 -21.90
CA SER A 216 55.85 15.47 -22.90
C SER A 216 56.88 16.45 -23.45
N VAL A 217 57.10 16.43 -24.77
CA VAL A 217 58.15 17.21 -25.45
C VAL A 217 57.58 18.03 -26.62
N ASN A 218 57.91 19.32 -26.67
CA ASN A 218 57.67 20.21 -27.81
C ASN A 218 59.03 20.77 -28.27
N GLY A 219 59.67 20.15 -29.28
CA GLY A 219 61.09 20.40 -29.59
C GLY A 219 61.67 19.54 -30.72
N SER A 220 63.00 19.53 -30.88
CA SER A 220 63.72 18.63 -31.80
C SER A 220 64.87 17.94 -31.06
N ASP A 221 64.55 16.77 -30.48
CA ASP A 221 65.18 16.14 -29.33
C ASP A 221 65.43 14.61 -29.52
N THR A 222 66.29 14.01 -28.69
CA THR A 222 66.45 12.54 -28.60
C THR A 222 65.85 12.03 -27.28
N THR A 223 64.85 11.13 -27.35
CA THR A 223 64.07 10.69 -26.17
C THR A 223 64.06 9.16 -25.99
N GLN A 224 64.27 8.68 -24.75
CA GLN A 224 64.19 7.24 -24.38
C GLN A 224 63.40 7.00 -23.07
N SER A 225 62.51 5.99 -23.07
CA SER A 225 61.73 5.53 -21.90
C SER A 225 61.81 4.01 -21.76
N GLN A 226 61.89 3.49 -20.53
CA GLN A 226 61.86 2.04 -20.27
C GLN A 226 60.44 1.50 -20.00
N HIS A 227 59.59 2.22 -19.25
CA HIS A 227 58.27 1.71 -18.83
C HIS A 227 57.09 2.72 -18.87
N GLY A 228 57.29 4.00 -19.20
CA GLY A 228 56.24 5.05 -19.19
C GLY A 228 55.84 5.58 -20.59
N PRO A 229 54.62 6.16 -20.77
CA PRO A 229 54.12 6.66 -22.05
C PRO A 229 54.80 7.97 -22.50
N ILE A 230 54.98 8.16 -23.83
CA ILE A 230 55.67 9.32 -24.43
C ILE A 230 54.70 10.09 -25.34
N SER A 231 54.70 11.43 -25.28
CA SER A 231 54.00 12.34 -26.21
C SER A 231 54.98 13.36 -26.80
N VAL A 232 55.11 13.40 -28.12
CA VAL A 232 56.11 14.22 -28.84
C VAL A 232 55.41 15.06 -29.92
N ASN A 233 55.69 16.36 -29.97
CA ASN A 233 55.32 17.25 -31.09
C ASN A 233 56.61 17.85 -31.68
N GLY A 234 57.17 17.19 -32.69
CA GLY A 234 58.48 17.53 -33.29
C GLY A 234 59.02 16.44 -34.21
N SER A 235 60.13 16.68 -34.91
CA SER A 235 60.73 15.78 -35.90
C SER A 235 61.92 14.99 -35.32
N ASP A 236 61.64 13.89 -34.60
CA ASP A 236 62.64 13.23 -33.72
C ASP A 236 62.67 11.70 -33.78
N THR A 237 63.78 11.11 -33.30
CA THR A 237 64.03 9.65 -33.23
C THR A 237 63.73 9.10 -31.84
N THR A 238 62.85 8.07 -31.72
CA THR A 238 62.38 7.49 -30.43
C THR A 238 62.62 5.96 -30.36
N GLN A 239 63.05 5.42 -29.21
CA GLN A 239 63.21 3.96 -28.94
C GLN A 239 62.55 3.54 -27.60
N SER A 240 61.92 2.35 -27.58
CA SER A 240 61.29 1.70 -26.41
C SER A 240 61.61 0.19 -26.41
N GLN A 241 61.82 -0.46 -25.25
CA GLN A 241 62.15 -1.90 -25.16
C GLN A 241 61.30 -2.72 -24.15
N HIS A 242 60.92 -3.95 -24.58
CA HIS A 242 60.25 -5.11 -23.94
C HIS A 242 58.71 -5.36 -24.13
N SER A 243 58.37 -6.62 -24.47
CA SER A 243 57.05 -7.32 -24.64
C SER A 243 57.28 -8.84 -24.39
N PRO A 244 56.31 -9.79 -24.16
CA PRO A 244 54.85 -9.76 -24.43
C PRO A 244 53.90 -10.37 -23.35
N ILE A 245 52.61 -9.97 -23.38
CA ILE A 245 51.34 -10.73 -23.17
C ILE A 245 50.25 -9.73 -22.73
N SER A 246 49.13 -9.72 -23.47
CA SER A 246 47.95 -8.83 -23.41
C SER A 246 48.04 -7.53 -24.24
N SER A 247 47.55 -7.60 -25.49
CA SER A 247 47.24 -6.49 -26.43
C SER A 247 46.34 -5.43 -25.78
N GLN A 248 46.75 -4.15 -25.60
CA GLN A 248 46.81 -3.04 -26.58
C GLN A 248 45.49 -2.87 -27.38
N HIS A 249 44.82 -1.71 -27.37
CA HIS A 249 45.34 -0.44 -27.90
C HIS A 249 45.01 0.80 -27.03
N GLY A 250 46.05 1.59 -26.72
CA GLY A 250 45.93 3.00 -26.34
C GLY A 250 45.87 3.91 -27.57
N PRO A 251 45.41 5.17 -27.44
CA PRO A 251 45.09 6.03 -28.58
C PRO A 251 46.34 6.45 -29.37
N ILE A 252 46.24 6.39 -30.70
CA ILE A 252 47.19 6.99 -31.64
C ILE A 252 46.59 8.32 -32.11
N SER A 253 47.35 9.42 -32.00
CA SER A 253 46.99 10.73 -32.55
C SER A 253 47.94 11.06 -33.70
N VAL A 254 47.40 11.32 -34.89
CA VAL A 254 48.17 11.70 -36.09
C VAL A 254 47.55 12.98 -36.65
N ASN A 255 48.37 13.99 -36.98
CA ASN A 255 47.92 15.21 -37.65
C ASN A 255 48.52 15.26 -39.06
N GLY A 256 47.69 15.08 -40.09
CA GLY A 256 48.03 15.15 -41.51
C GLY A 256 47.01 14.42 -42.40
N SER A 257 46.88 14.83 -43.67
CA SER A 257 45.89 14.30 -44.61
C SER A 257 46.35 13.01 -45.28
N ASP A 258 45.92 11.84 -44.77
CA ASP A 258 46.05 10.52 -45.42
C ASP A 258 45.00 9.50 -44.89
N THR A 259 44.61 8.52 -45.71
CA THR A 259 43.54 7.54 -45.42
C THR A 259 43.95 6.44 -44.43
N THR A 260 43.15 6.17 -43.39
CA THR A 260 43.42 5.14 -42.35
C THR A 260 42.22 4.20 -42.11
N GLN A 261 42.46 2.90 -41.87
CA GLN A 261 41.43 1.89 -41.51
C GLN A 261 41.77 1.18 -40.19
N SER A 262 40.76 0.91 -39.35
CA SER A 262 40.88 0.12 -38.10
C SER A 262 39.69 -0.81 -37.91
N LEU A 263 39.94 -2.03 -37.43
CA LEU A 263 38.89 -3.04 -37.19
C LEU A 263 38.34 -3.01 -35.75
N HIS A 264 39.12 -2.57 -34.75
CA HIS A 264 38.74 -2.76 -33.33
C HIS A 264 39.19 -1.68 -32.33
N SER A 265 39.63 -0.47 -32.75
CA SER A 265 39.98 0.63 -31.81
C SER A 265 39.30 1.97 -32.14
N PRO A 266 38.99 2.84 -31.16
CA PRO A 266 38.34 4.14 -31.40
C PRO A 266 39.26 5.11 -32.17
N ILE A 267 38.71 5.81 -33.17
CA ILE A 267 39.42 6.79 -34.00
C ILE A 267 38.88 8.19 -33.67
N SER A 268 39.76 9.19 -33.53
CA SER A 268 39.37 10.60 -33.42
C SER A 268 40.18 11.42 -34.44
N LEU A 269 39.50 12.16 -35.31
CA LEU A 269 40.09 12.91 -36.43
C LEU A 269 39.71 14.39 -36.32
N ASN A 270 40.61 15.27 -36.74
CA ASN A 270 40.34 16.70 -36.96
C ASN A 270 40.76 17.04 -38.41
N GLY A 271 39.80 17.03 -39.35
CA GLY A 271 40.03 17.30 -40.78
C GLY A 271 38.95 16.66 -41.67
N SER A 272 38.91 17.04 -42.95
CA SER A 272 37.91 16.56 -43.93
C SER A 272 38.41 15.31 -44.68
N ASP A 273 38.00 14.12 -44.24
CA ASP A 273 38.41 12.82 -44.81
C ASP A 273 37.29 11.74 -44.75
N THR A 274 37.34 10.77 -45.67
CA THR A 274 36.34 9.66 -45.77
C THR A 274 36.76 8.43 -44.95
N THR A 275 35.90 7.92 -44.05
CA THR A 275 36.22 6.78 -43.14
C THR A 275 35.12 5.70 -43.08
N GLN A 276 35.48 4.42 -42.87
CA GLN A 276 34.56 3.27 -42.69
C GLN A 276 34.88 2.44 -41.42
N SER A 277 33.87 2.04 -40.64
CA SER A 277 33.98 1.16 -39.46
C SER A 277 32.82 0.16 -39.41
N GLN A 278 33.06 -1.09 -39.00
CA GLN A 278 32.01 -2.11 -38.89
C GLN A 278 31.43 -2.28 -37.47
N HIS A 279 32.21 -2.05 -36.41
CA HIS A 279 31.78 -2.36 -35.03
C HIS A 279 32.18 -1.35 -33.94
N SER A 280 32.88 -0.26 -34.25
CA SER A 280 33.33 0.74 -33.23
C SER A 280 32.66 2.12 -33.40
N PRO A 281 32.41 2.89 -32.31
CA PRO A 281 31.80 4.22 -32.37
C PRO A 281 32.67 5.23 -33.13
N ILE A 282 32.04 6.07 -33.96
CA ILE A 282 32.71 7.13 -34.73
C ILE A 282 32.27 8.50 -34.17
N THR A 283 33.21 9.42 -33.94
CA THR A 283 32.93 10.82 -33.61
C THR A 283 33.58 11.71 -34.67
N VAL A 284 32.79 12.53 -35.36
CA VAL A 284 33.23 13.40 -36.46
C VAL A 284 32.97 14.86 -36.09
N ASN A 285 33.98 15.71 -36.29
CA ASN A 285 33.87 17.16 -36.11
C ASN A 285 34.26 17.85 -37.44
N GLY A 286 33.29 18.04 -38.34
CA GLY A 286 33.51 18.58 -39.70
C GLY A 286 32.33 18.24 -40.64
N ASN A 287 32.39 18.71 -41.90
CA ASN A 287 31.38 18.40 -42.94
C ASN A 287 31.85 17.17 -43.76
N ASP A 288 31.42 15.96 -43.39
CA ASP A 288 31.90 14.71 -44.01
C ASP A 288 30.79 13.66 -44.25
N THR A 289 31.00 12.75 -45.21
CA THR A 289 30.06 11.64 -45.53
C THR A 289 30.42 10.37 -44.75
N THR A 290 29.52 9.87 -43.89
CA THR A 290 29.78 8.72 -42.98
C THR A 290 28.76 7.58 -43.12
N GLN A 291 29.20 6.31 -43.08
CA GLN A 291 28.35 5.09 -43.12
C GLN A 291 28.71 4.10 -41.99
N SER A 292 27.70 3.54 -41.30
CA SER A 292 27.84 2.48 -40.25
C SER A 292 26.70 1.46 -40.37
N GLN A 293 27.00 0.17 -40.13
CA GLN A 293 25.99 -0.89 -40.21
C GLN A 293 25.35 -1.26 -38.86
N HIS A 294 26.08 -1.17 -37.73
CA HIS A 294 25.60 -1.68 -36.44
C HIS A 294 25.95 -0.84 -35.18
N SER A 295 26.66 0.30 -35.30
CA SER A 295 27.06 1.12 -34.14
C SER A 295 26.54 2.57 -34.19
N PRO A 296 26.34 3.25 -33.03
CA PRO A 296 25.76 4.61 -32.95
C PRO A 296 26.62 5.68 -33.64
N ILE A 297 25.99 6.66 -34.29
CA ILE A 297 26.65 7.80 -34.95
C ILE A 297 26.26 9.08 -34.21
N ASN A 298 27.25 9.89 -33.81
CA ASN A 298 27.04 11.24 -33.26
C ASN A 298 27.60 12.27 -34.26
N VAL A 299 26.74 13.17 -34.76
CA VAL A 299 27.09 14.17 -35.78
C VAL A 299 26.90 15.57 -35.21
N ASN A 300 27.93 16.42 -35.33
CA ASN A 300 27.89 17.84 -34.95
C ASN A 300 28.17 18.70 -36.19
N GLY A 301 27.15 18.91 -37.03
CA GLY A 301 27.26 19.63 -38.31
C GLY A 301 26.05 19.38 -39.22
N SER A 302 25.98 20.05 -40.37
CA SER A 302 24.91 19.91 -41.37
C SER A 302 25.32 18.92 -42.47
N ASP A 303 25.00 17.63 -42.28
CA ASP A 303 25.41 16.53 -43.16
C ASP A 303 24.26 15.54 -43.50
N THR A 304 24.43 14.76 -44.57
CA THR A 304 23.47 13.71 -45.01
C THR A 304 23.89 12.34 -44.47
N THR A 305 23.02 11.64 -43.71
CA THR A 305 23.36 10.33 -43.06
C THR A 305 22.31 9.24 -43.34
N GLN A 306 22.74 7.98 -43.53
CA GLN A 306 21.88 6.79 -43.67
C GLN A 306 22.32 5.68 -42.68
N SER A 307 21.36 5.08 -41.96
CA SER A 307 21.54 3.94 -41.03
C SER A 307 20.45 2.90 -41.29
N GLN A 308 20.78 1.60 -41.27
CA GLN A 308 19.77 0.54 -41.47
C GLN A 308 19.17 0.00 -40.16
N HIS A 309 19.89 -0.02 -39.03
CA HIS A 309 19.40 -0.68 -37.79
C HIS A 309 19.80 -0.07 -36.43
N SER A 310 20.39 1.14 -36.36
CA SER A 310 20.81 1.77 -35.08
C SER A 310 20.34 3.23 -34.90
N PRO A 311 20.16 3.74 -33.65
CA PRO A 311 19.61 5.08 -33.36
C PRO A 311 20.52 6.22 -33.84
N ILE A 312 19.92 7.31 -34.31
CA ILE A 312 20.61 8.54 -34.77
C ILE A 312 20.30 9.67 -33.77
N ASN A 313 21.33 10.37 -33.28
CA ASN A 313 21.17 11.60 -32.49
C ASN A 313 21.57 12.80 -33.36
N LEU A 314 20.63 13.72 -33.62
CA LEU A 314 20.82 14.91 -34.45
C LEU A 314 20.72 16.19 -33.60
N ASN A 315 21.67 17.11 -33.75
CA ASN A 315 21.63 18.47 -33.19
C ASN A 315 21.57 19.49 -34.35
N GLY A 316 20.39 19.72 -34.95
CA GLY A 316 20.23 20.67 -36.05
C GLY A 316 18.91 20.53 -36.82
N SER A 317 18.61 21.48 -37.72
CA SER A 317 17.38 21.51 -38.53
C SER A 317 17.60 20.88 -39.91
N ASP A 318 17.34 19.58 -40.06
CA ASP A 318 17.35 18.90 -41.37
C ASP A 318 16.25 17.83 -41.48
N THR A 319 15.92 17.44 -42.71
CA THR A 319 14.73 16.65 -43.08
C THR A 319 15.09 15.22 -43.50
N THR A 320 14.53 14.17 -42.84
CA THR A 320 14.59 12.78 -43.36
C THR A 320 13.41 11.90 -42.89
N GLN A 321 12.98 10.97 -43.76
CA GLN A 321 11.84 10.05 -43.58
C GLN A 321 12.21 8.77 -42.79
N PHE A 322 11.27 8.21 -42.02
CA PHE A 322 11.46 6.99 -41.22
C PHE A 322 10.24 6.03 -41.27
N GLN A 323 10.46 4.72 -41.36
CA GLN A 323 9.45 3.64 -41.31
C GLN A 323 9.61 2.80 -40.02
N HIS A 324 8.74 3.04 -39.03
CA HIS A 324 8.45 2.28 -37.78
C HIS A 324 9.33 2.43 -36.51
N GLY A 325 8.68 2.75 -35.36
CA GLY A 325 9.19 2.61 -33.96
C GLY A 325 9.44 3.92 -33.19
N PRO A 326 9.31 4.00 -31.83
CA PRO A 326 8.88 5.22 -31.12
C PRO A 326 9.96 6.30 -30.93
N ILE A 327 9.50 7.55 -30.90
CA ILE A 327 10.27 8.80 -30.79
C ILE A 327 10.42 9.20 -29.30
N SER A 328 11.61 9.64 -28.88
CA SER A 328 11.84 10.36 -27.62
C SER A 328 12.48 11.71 -27.92
N VAL A 329 11.85 12.80 -27.48
CA VAL A 329 12.29 14.20 -27.68
C VAL A 329 12.76 14.75 -26.34
N ASN A 330 14.06 15.04 -26.20
CA ASN A 330 14.61 15.76 -25.04
C ASN A 330 14.79 17.24 -25.39
N GLY A 331 13.76 18.04 -25.12
CA GLY A 331 13.79 19.50 -25.12
C GLY A 331 12.83 20.03 -24.05
N SER A 332 13.34 20.34 -22.86
CA SER A 332 12.53 20.77 -21.72
C SER A 332 12.21 22.27 -21.76
N ASP A 333 11.40 22.67 -22.74
CA ASP A 333 10.57 23.88 -22.65
C ASP A 333 9.07 23.56 -22.47
N THR A 334 8.72 22.28 -22.28
CA THR A 334 7.33 21.79 -22.11
C THR A 334 7.04 21.14 -20.75
N THR A 335 8.04 20.84 -19.93
CA THR A 335 7.89 19.94 -18.76
C THR A 335 7.03 20.47 -17.61
N GLN A 336 6.92 21.78 -17.38
CA GLN A 336 6.06 22.30 -16.30
C GLN A 336 4.59 22.43 -16.67
N SER A 337 4.26 22.45 -17.97
CA SER A 337 2.87 22.49 -18.44
C SER A 337 2.15 21.16 -18.25
N GLN A 338 2.88 20.04 -18.13
CA GLN A 338 2.35 18.69 -18.08
C GLN A 338 1.77 18.30 -16.71
N HIS A 339 2.21 18.92 -15.61
CA HIS A 339 1.89 18.45 -14.24
C HIS A 339 0.68 19.11 -13.55
N ARG A 340 -0.27 19.73 -14.29
CA ARG A 340 -1.46 20.35 -13.67
C ARG A 340 -2.71 19.46 -13.77
N LEU A 341 -3.37 19.23 -12.63
CA LEU A 341 -4.61 18.46 -12.49
C LEU A 341 -5.72 18.94 -13.46
N GLY A 342 -6.03 20.24 -13.44
CA GLY A 342 -7.06 20.82 -14.29
C GLY A 342 -6.83 20.60 -15.80
N ARG A 343 -5.57 20.68 -16.25
CA ARG A 343 -5.21 20.39 -17.65
C ARG A 343 -5.46 18.92 -17.99
N ALA A 344 -5.02 17.99 -17.14
CA ALA A 344 -5.22 16.56 -17.35
C ALA A 344 -6.71 16.20 -17.40
N TYR A 345 -7.54 16.82 -16.54
CA TYR A 345 -9.00 16.65 -16.58
C TYR A 345 -9.58 17.14 -17.91
N ALA A 346 -9.24 18.37 -18.32
CA ALA A 346 -9.75 18.97 -19.55
C ALA A 346 -9.41 18.15 -20.80
N LEU A 347 -8.16 17.69 -20.91
CA LEU A 347 -7.71 16.84 -22.02
C LEU A 347 -8.47 15.51 -22.05
N LEU A 348 -8.61 14.83 -20.91
CA LEU A 348 -9.28 13.54 -20.86
C LEU A 348 -10.78 13.66 -21.15
N PHE A 349 -11.47 14.69 -20.63
CA PHE A 349 -12.88 14.93 -20.98
C PHE A 349 -13.06 15.17 -22.49
N ALA A 350 -12.18 15.98 -23.10
CA ALA A 350 -12.24 16.26 -24.52
C ALA A 350 -11.94 15.02 -25.38
N GLU A 351 -10.95 14.20 -24.99
CA GLU A 351 -10.64 12.91 -25.65
C GLU A 351 -11.86 11.96 -25.64
N ARG A 352 -12.70 12.04 -24.60
CA ARG A 352 -13.93 11.25 -24.46
C ARG A 352 -15.16 11.89 -25.11
N GLY A 353 -15.02 12.99 -25.85
CA GLY A 353 -16.07 13.60 -26.67
C GLY A 353 -16.80 14.81 -26.03
N ALA A 354 -16.39 15.23 -24.83
CA ALA A 354 -16.97 16.42 -24.21
C ALA A 354 -16.58 17.71 -24.95
N SER A 355 -17.46 18.72 -24.92
CA SER A 355 -17.08 20.11 -25.22
C SER A 355 -16.61 20.79 -23.93
N VAL A 356 -15.38 21.31 -23.92
CA VAL A 356 -14.72 21.74 -22.68
C VAL A 356 -14.52 23.26 -22.63
N VAL A 357 -14.99 23.90 -21.57
CA VAL A 357 -14.56 25.26 -21.21
C VAL A 357 -13.35 25.16 -20.30
N VAL A 358 -12.20 25.62 -20.80
CA VAL A 358 -10.93 25.68 -20.07
C VAL A 358 -10.84 27.04 -19.41
N ASN A 359 -11.11 27.10 -18.10
CA ASN A 359 -10.96 28.32 -17.31
C ASN A 359 -9.58 28.37 -16.64
N ASP A 360 -8.87 29.48 -16.81
CA ASP A 360 -7.70 29.82 -16.00
C ASP A 360 -7.46 31.33 -16.01
N LEU A 361 -7.26 31.92 -14.84
CA LEU A 361 -6.88 33.33 -14.72
C LEU A 361 -5.46 33.61 -15.26
N GLY A 362 -4.61 32.58 -15.27
CA GLY A 362 -3.20 32.64 -15.68
C GLY A 362 -2.30 33.37 -14.70
N GLY A 363 -2.71 33.45 -13.43
CA GLY A 363 -1.90 33.99 -12.34
C GLY A 363 -0.92 32.98 -11.75
N GLY A 364 0.03 33.48 -10.97
CA GLY A 364 1.01 32.70 -10.23
C GLY A 364 0.39 31.87 -9.09
N ARG A 365 1.19 30.94 -8.54
CA ARG A 365 0.79 30.04 -7.44
C ARG A 365 0.33 30.81 -6.18
N HIS A 366 0.78 32.04 -6.01
CA HIS A 366 0.45 32.89 -4.86
C HIS A 366 -0.72 33.85 -5.14
N GLY A 367 -1.40 33.72 -6.28
CA GLY A 367 -2.56 34.55 -6.66
C GLY A 367 -2.21 35.92 -7.23
N ASP A 368 -0.97 36.09 -7.70
CA ASP A 368 -0.46 37.30 -8.34
C ASP A 368 -0.54 37.22 -9.88
N GLY A 369 -0.92 38.33 -10.53
CA GLY A 369 -0.95 38.44 -12.00
C GLY A 369 -2.13 37.73 -12.69
N SER A 370 -2.24 37.92 -14.00
CA SER A 370 -3.23 37.29 -14.88
C SER A 370 -2.69 37.15 -16.30
N SER A 371 -3.02 36.08 -17.01
CA SER A 371 -2.56 35.80 -18.37
C SER A 371 -3.56 34.95 -19.15
N THR A 372 -3.94 35.39 -20.35
CA THR A 372 -4.83 34.60 -21.22
C THR A 372 -4.14 33.36 -21.79
N LYS A 373 -2.81 33.42 -21.95
CA LYS A 373 -2.00 32.36 -22.60
C LYS A 373 -2.17 30.99 -21.95
N ALA A 374 -2.37 30.95 -20.62
CA ALA A 374 -2.52 29.71 -19.87
C ALA A 374 -3.69 28.87 -20.40
N ALA A 375 -4.89 29.46 -20.48
CA ALA A 375 -6.08 28.77 -21.00
C ALA A 375 -5.96 28.50 -22.51
N ASP A 376 -5.41 29.46 -23.28
CA ASP A 376 -5.29 29.36 -24.74
C ASP A 376 -4.46 28.14 -25.18
N ILE A 377 -3.32 27.88 -24.52
CA ILE A 377 -2.44 26.76 -24.85
C ILE A 377 -3.20 25.42 -24.75
N VAL A 378 -3.97 25.23 -23.68
CA VAL A 378 -4.69 23.96 -23.45
C VAL A 378 -5.88 23.83 -24.41
N VAL A 379 -6.56 24.93 -24.73
CA VAL A 379 -7.60 24.93 -25.78
C VAL A 379 -7.02 24.54 -27.13
N GLN A 380 -5.86 25.07 -27.51
CA GLN A 380 -5.21 24.70 -28.77
C GLN A 380 -4.76 23.24 -28.77
N GLU A 381 -4.26 22.72 -27.64
CA GLU A 381 -3.92 21.31 -27.51
C GLU A 381 -5.15 20.39 -27.65
N ILE A 382 -6.28 20.76 -27.05
CA ILE A 382 -7.54 20.01 -27.21
C ILE A 382 -7.97 20.01 -28.68
N ARG A 383 -7.93 21.18 -29.33
CA ARG A 383 -8.35 21.34 -30.73
C ARG A 383 -7.43 20.58 -31.70
N SER A 384 -6.12 20.59 -31.47
CA SER A 384 -5.17 19.85 -32.31
C SER A 384 -5.35 18.33 -32.20
N LYS A 385 -5.89 17.83 -31.08
CA LYS A 385 -6.31 16.44 -30.88
C LYS A 385 -7.73 16.14 -31.37
N GLY A 386 -8.38 17.08 -32.06
CA GLY A 386 -9.73 16.93 -32.63
C GLY A 386 -10.88 17.15 -31.65
N GLY A 387 -10.61 17.62 -30.43
CA GLY A 387 -11.63 17.94 -29.43
C GLY A 387 -12.23 19.35 -29.59
N LYS A 388 -13.29 19.63 -28.84
CA LYS A 388 -13.98 20.93 -28.82
C LYS A 388 -13.67 21.66 -27.51
N ALA A 389 -13.11 22.86 -27.58
CA ALA A 389 -12.87 23.67 -26.40
C ALA A 389 -12.98 25.18 -26.63
N ALA A 390 -13.32 25.91 -25.56
CA ALA A 390 -13.33 27.36 -25.48
C ALA A 390 -12.56 27.83 -24.22
N ALA A 391 -11.84 28.94 -24.32
CA ALA A 391 -11.07 29.50 -23.21
C ALA A 391 -11.96 30.44 -22.38
N ASN A 392 -11.71 30.51 -21.08
CA ASN A 392 -12.25 31.55 -20.20
C ASN A 392 -11.16 32.08 -19.28
N TYR A 393 -11.10 33.41 -19.11
CA TYR A 393 -10.01 34.09 -18.41
C TYR A 393 -10.45 34.75 -17.08
N ASN A 394 -11.70 34.52 -16.65
CA ASN A 394 -12.23 35.16 -15.46
C ASN A 394 -11.73 34.46 -14.18
N SER A 395 -11.63 35.23 -13.09
CA SER A 395 -11.47 34.64 -11.75
C SER A 395 -12.68 33.78 -11.40
N VAL A 396 -12.47 32.72 -10.62
CA VAL A 396 -13.55 31.89 -10.07
C VAL A 396 -14.48 32.64 -9.13
N GLU A 397 -14.08 33.83 -8.67
CA GLU A 397 -14.94 34.75 -7.93
C GLU A 397 -16.12 35.26 -8.79
N ASP A 398 -15.90 35.35 -10.11
CA ASP A 398 -16.88 35.71 -11.13
C ASP A 398 -17.44 34.44 -11.82
N GLY A 399 -17.86 33.46 -11.01
CA GLY A 399 -18.29 32.14 -11.49
C GLY A 399 -19.44 32.19 -12.51
N ASP A 400 -20.29 33.21 -12.47
CA ASP A 400 -21.34 33.46 -13.46
C ASP A 400 -20.79 33.69 -14.86
N LYS A 401 -19.71 34.48 -15.00
CA LYS A 401 -19.05 34.72 -16.30
C LYS A 401 -18.40 33.45 -16.87
N ILE A 402 -17.91 32.57 -15.98
CA ILE A 402 -17.35 31.27 -16.38
C ILE A 402 -18.46 30.39 -16.97
N ILE A 403 -19.59 30.26 -16.27
CA ILE A 403 -20.72 29.46 -16.75
C ILE A 403 -21.33 30.07 -18.01
N GLN A 404 -21.42 31.40 -18.10
CA GLN A 404 -21.90 32.09 -19.31
C GLN A 404 -21.09 31.72 -20.55
N THR A 405 -19.77 31.55 -20.42
CA THR A 405 -18.92 31.10 -21.54
C THR A 405 -19.33 29.72 -22.06
N ALA A 406 -19.74 28.80 -21.18
CA ALA A 406 -20.24 27.49 -21.59
C ALA A 406 -21.57 27.60 -22.34
N LEU A 407 -22.46 28.48 -21.88
CA LEU A 407 -23.75 28.74 -22.51
C LEU A 407 -23.57 29.40 -23.88
N ASP A 408 -22.70 30.40 -24.01
CA ASP A 408 -22.50 31.13 -25.26
C ASP A 408 -21.87 30.24 -26.35
N ASN A 409 -20.93 29.38 -25.97
CA ASN A 409 -20.20 28.54 -26.93
C ASN A 409 -20.90 27.21 -27.23
N PHE A 410 -21.61 26.63 -26.26
CA PHE A 410 -22.12 25.27 -26.34
C PHE A 410 -23.59 25.12 -25.93
N GLY A 411 -24.27 26.21 -25.52
CA GLY A 411 -25.71 26.25 -25.24
C GLY A 411 -26.15 25.60 -23.93
N ARG A 412 -25.24 24.99 -23.16
CA ARG A 412 -25.55 24.24 -21.94
C ARG A 412 -24.35 24.06 -21.02
N ILE A 413 -24.58 23.51 -19.84
CA ILE A 413 -23.57 23.05 -18.88
C ILE A 413 -24.05 21.75 -18.21
N ASP A 414 -23.19 20.73 -18.17
CA ASP A 414 -23.47 19.41 -17.62
C ASP A 414 -22.57 19.06 -16.43
N VAL A 415 -21.30 19.46 -16.49
CA VAL A 415 -20.27 19.12 -15.50
C VAL A 415 -19.49 20.36 -15.09
N VAL A 416 -19.28 20.57 -13.79
CA VAL A 416 -18.37 21.59 -13.26
C VAL A 416 -17.31 20.93 -12.38
N VAL A 417 -16.04 21.09 -12.74
CA VAL A 417 -14.89 20.66 -11.96
C VAL A 417 -14.22 21.89 -11.33
N ASN A 418 -14.49 22.09 -10.04
CA ASN A 418 -13.93 23.19 -9.24
C ASN A 418 -12.53 22.81 -8.74
N ASN A 419 -11.52 23.09 -9.56
CA ASN A 419 -10.12 22.73 -9.33
C ASN A 419 -9.20 23.94 -9.09
N ALA A 420 -9.60 25.16 -9.48
CA ALA A 420 -8.78 26.36 -9.30
C ALA A 420 -8.28 26.54 -7.85
N GLY A 421 -7.05 27.03 -7.72
CA GLY A 421 -6.43 27.14 -6.41
C GLY A 421 -5.07 27.82 -6.40
N ILE A 422 -4.71 28.35 -5.23
CA ILE A 422 -3.47 29.07 -4.93
C ILE A 422 -2.94 28.64 -3.55
N LEU A 423 -1.73 29.07 -3.18
CA LEU A 423 -1.17 28.80 -1.85
C LEU A 423 -0.53 30.04 -1.22
N ARG A 424 -0.76 30.20 0.09
CA ARG A 424 -0.21 31.26 0.96
C ARG A 424 0.22 30.65 2.30
N ASP A 425 1.17 29.72 2.22
CA ASP A 425 1.62 28.94 3.38
C ASP A 425 2.39 29.82 4.37
N ARG A 426 1.92 29.87 5.62
CA ARG A 426 2.49 30.63 6.74
C ARG A 426 2.16 29.92 8.05
N SER A 427 3.08 29.93 9.01
CA SER A 427 2.73 29.52 10.39
C SER A 427 1.55 30.34 10.90
N PHE A 428 0.72 29.77 11.77
CA PHE A 428 -0.58 30.36 12.15
C PHE A 428 -0.48 31.83 12.56
N ALA A 429 0.48 32.18 13.43
CA ALA A 429 0.69 33.55 13.90
C ALA A 429 1.19 34.55 12.82
N ARG A 430 1.61 34.06 11.65
CA ARG A 430 2.14 34.86 10.54
C ARG A 430 1.20 34.90 9.33
N ILE A 431 0.00 34.33 9.44
CA ILE A 431 -1.03 34.45 8.41
C ILE A 431 -1.58 35.88 8.48
N SER A 432 -1.38 36.67 7.42
CA SER A 432 -2.03 37.98 7.31
C SER A 432 -3.51 37.83 6.92
N ASN A 433 -4.33 38.86 7.16
CA ASN A 433 -5.72 38.87 6.70
C ASN A 433 -5.82 38.65 5.19
N THR A 434 -4.93 39.25 4.40
CA THR A 434 -4.88 39.05 2.95
C THR A 434 -4.58 37.60 2.57
N ASP A 435 -3.65 36.94 3.27
CA ASP A 435 -3.34 35.53 3.04
C ASP A 435 -4.53 34.62 3.39
N TRP A 436 -5.31 34.97 4.41
CA TRP A 436 -6.52 34.26 4.79
C TRP A 436 -7.64 34.46 3.76
N ASP A 437 -7.95 35.73 3.46
CA ASP A 437 -9.07 36.13 2.63
C ASP A 437 -8.91 35.62 1.20
N LEU A 438 -7.73 35.77 0.60
CA LEU A 438 -7.48 35.35 -0.77
C LEU A 438 -7.64 33.83 -0.94
N ILE A 439 -7.16 33.05 0.03
CA ILE A 439 -7.32 31.59 0.04
C ILE A 439 -8.81 31.20 0.11
N HIS A 440 -9.59 31.84 0.98
CA HIS A 440 -11.03 31.56 1.09
C HIS A 440 -11.83 32.04 -0.12
N GLN A 441 -11.46 33.19 -0.68
CA GLN A 441 -12.09 33.77 -1.87
C GLN A 441 -11.93 32.85 -3.09
N VAL A 442 -10.71 32.37 -3.35
CA VAL A 442 -10.45 31.49 -4.50
C VAL A 442 -11.02 30.09 -4.28
N HIS A 443 -10.73 29.45 -3.14
CA HIS A 443 -11.03 28.03 -2.97
C HIS A 443 -12.48 27.76 -2.57
N LEU A 444 -12.99 28.43 -1.54
CA LEU A 444 -14.31 28.13 -1.00
C LEU A 444 -15.39 28.98 -1.69
N LYS A 445 -15.23 30.30 -1.70
CA LYS A 445 -16.18 31.22 -2.31
C LYS A 445 -16.23 31.05 -3.83
N GLY A 446 -15.10 30.85 -4.50
CA GLY A 446 -15.04 30.60 -5.94
C GLY A 446 -15.74 29.31 -6.36
N THR A 447 -15.53 28.22 -5.60
CA THR A 447 -16.26 26.95 -5.77
C THR A 447 -17.76 27.15 -5.61
N PHE A 448 -18.18 27.87 -4.57
CA PHE A 448 -19.58 28.24 -4.35
C PHE A 448 -20.15 29.04 -5.53
N LYS A 449 -19.47 30.11 -5.97
CA LYS A 449 -19.94 31.00 -7.04
C LYS A 449 -20.11 30.27 -8.37
N THR A 450 -19.11 29.48 -8.77
CA THR A 450 -19.14 28.74 -10.04
C THR A 450 -20.25 27.67 -10.02
N THR A 451 -20.39 26.95 -8.91
CA THR A 451 -21.43 25.92 -8.77
C THR A 451 -22.82 26.53 -8.67
N GLN A 452 -22.97 27.65 -7.94
CA GLN A 452 -24.22 28.41 -7.82
C GLN A 452 -24.71 28.87 -9.20
N ALA A 453 -23.81 29.38 -10.05
CA ALA A 453 -24.16 29.82 -11.40
C ALA A 453 -24.63 28.66 -12.29
N ALA A 454 -24.04 27.47 -12.17
CA ALA A 454 -24.45 26.30 -12.96
C ALA A 454 -25.76 25.65 -12.47
N TRP A 455 -26.10 25.80 -11.18
CA TRP A 455 -27.17 25.07 -10.52
C TRP A 455 -28.56 25.21 -11.18
N PRO A 456 -29.04 26.41 -11.58
CA PRO A 456 -30.33 26.54 -12.25
C PRO A 456 -30.40 25.75 -13.57
N HIS A 457 -29.28 25.70 -14.30
CA HIS A 457 -29.18 24.95 -15.55
C HIS A 457 -29.21 23.44 -15.31
N PHE A 458 -28.52 22.94 -14.28
CA PHE A 458 -28.57 21.53 -13.90
C PHE A 458 -29.98 21.11 -13.49
N ARG A 459 -30.66 21.92 -12.67
CA ARG A 459 -32.04 21.64 -12.24
C ARG A 459 -33.01 21.59 -13.43
N LYS A 460 -32.90 22.53 -14.38
CA LYS A 460 -33.72 22.55 -15.59
C LYS A 460 -33.48 21.31 -16.47
N GLN A 461 -32.25 20.80 -16.50
CA GLN A 461 -31.86 19.64 -17.30
C GLN A 461 -32.12 18.29 -16.61
N ASN A 462 -32.43 18.28 -15.30
CA ASN A 462 -32.41 17.07 -14.46
C ASN A 462 -31.12 16.25 -14.65
N TYR A 463 -30.00 16.95 -14.75
CA TYR A 463 -28.67 16.36 -14.84
C TYR A 463 -27.63 17.39 -14.41
N GLY A 464 -26.69 16.96 -13.56
CA GLY A 464 -25.48 17.73 -13.27
C GLY A 464 -24.44 16.88 -12.56
N ARG A 465 -23.16 17.19 -12.77
CA ARG A 465 -22.05 16.57 -12.04
C ARG A 465 -21.11 17.66 -11.55
N VAL A 466 -20.83 17.66 -10.25
CA VAL A 466 -19.97 18.66 -9.62
C VAL A 466 -18.84 17.94 -8.90
N ILE A 467 -17.62 18.40 -9.17
CA ILE A 467 -16.43 18.02 -8.42
C ILE A 467 -15.93 19.23 -7.65
N VAL A 468 -15.67 19.04 -6.36
CA VAL A 468 -14.93 20.01 -5.54
C VAL A 468 -13.57 19.42 -5.20
N THR A 469 -12.51 20.23 -5.30
CA THR A 469 -11.16 19.76 -4.98
C THR A 469 -10.77 20.13 -3.55
N SER A 470 -10.73 19.13 -2.66
CA SER A 470 -10.20 19.22 -1.30
C SER A 470 -8.71 18.83 -1.27
N SER A 471 -8.16 18.45 -0.12
CA SER A 471 -6.77 18.02 0.07
C SER A 471 -6.60 17.25 1.38
N ASN A 472 -5.54 16.44 1.48
CA ASN A 472 -5.17 15.79 2.74
C ASN A 472 -4.84 16.82 3.84
N SER A 473 -4.33 18.00 3.50
CA SER A 473 -4.19 19.10 4.47
C SER A 473 -5.55 19.56 5.02
N GLY A 474 -6.62 19.49 4.23
CA GLY A 474 -7.98 19.78 4.70
C GLY A 474 -8.53 18.69 5.62
N LEU A 475 -8.34 17.42 5.26
CA LEU A 475 -8.86 16.29 6.05
C LEU A 475 -8.12 16.07 7.37
N TYR A 476 -6.79 16.18 7.35
CA TYR A 476 -5.92 15.77 8.46
C TYR A 476 -5.17 16.93 9.13
N GLY A 477 -5.21 18.13 8.53
CA GLY A 477 -4.37 19.25 8.92
C GLY A 477 -2.95 19.16 8.34
N ASN A 478 -2.27 20.30 8.19
CA ASN A 478 -0.85 20.36 7.85
C ASN A 478 -0.20 21.62 8.41
N PHE A 479 1.05 21.52 8.88
CA PHE A 479 1.75 22.65 9.49
C PHE A 479 1.89 23.81 8.49
N GLY A 480 1.62 25.03 8.94
CA GLY A 480 1.75 26.24 8.12
C GLY A 480 0.65 26.44 7.07
N GLN A 481 -0.44 25.67 7.13
CA GLN A 481 -1.51 25.71 6.12
C GLN A 481 -2.91 25.92 6.72
N ALA A 482 -3.06 26.60 7.85
CA ALA A 482 -4.35 26.73 8.53
C ALA A 482 -5.44 27.39 7.65
N ASN A 483 -5.09 28.44 6.89
CA ASN A 483 -5.98 29.09 5.90
C ASN A 483 -6.41 28.11 4.79
N TYR A 484 -5.45 27.36 4.23
CA TYR A 484 -5.70 26.42 3.14
C TYR A 484 -6.49 25.19 3.60
N ALA A 485 -6.13 24.61 4.74
CA ALA A 485 -6.83 23.49 5.36
C ALA A 485 -8.30 23.85 5.65
N ALA A 486 -8.54 25.03 6.26
CA ALA A 486 -9.89 25.52 6.53
C ALA A 486 -10.73 25.66 5.25
N ALA A 487 -10.18 26.27 4.21
CA ALA A 487 -10.89 26.39 2.93
C ALA A 487 -11.17 25.03 2.27
N LYS A 488 -10.22 24.08 2.35
CA LYS A 488 -10.31 22.76 1.72
C LYS A 488 -11.28 21.81 2.41
N ILE A 489 -11.33 21.80 3.75
CA ILE A 489 -12.41 21.07 4.45
C ILE A 489 -13.76 21.77 4.28
N GLY A 490 -13.78 23.10 4.16
CA GLY A 490 -14.99 23.87 3.89
C GLY A 490 -15.70 23.45 2.60
N VAL A 491 -14.96 23.16 1.52
CA VAL A 491 -15.57 22.67 0.28
C VAL A 491 -16.15 21.25 0.41
N VAL A 492 -15.64 20.41 1.32
CA VAL A 492 -16.24 19.11 1.64
C VAL A 492 -17.62 19.31 2.26
N GLY A 493 -17.73 20.20 3.26
CA GLY A 493 -19.02 20.53 3.87
C GLY A 493 -20.04 21.11 2.88
N LEU A 494 -19.58 21.96 1.95
CA LEU A 494 -20.40 22.45 0.83
C LEU A 494 -20.88 21.29 -0.05
N SER A 495 -19.98 20.39 -0.46
CA SER A 495 -20.32 19.22 -1.29
C SER A 495 -21.34 18.30 -0.62
N SER A 496 -21.21 18.04 0.68
CA SER A 496 -22.15 17.19 1.43
C SER A 496 -23.58 17.74 1.35
N THR A 497 -23.75 19.06 1.45
CA THR A 497 -25.08 19.69 1.35
C THR A 497 -25.62 19.66 -0.08
N LEU A 498 -24.78 20.03 -1.07
CA LEU A 498 -25.16 20.01 -2.48
C LEU A 498 -25.56 18.61 -2.97
N ALA A 499 -24.91 17.56 -2.48
CA ALA A 499 -25.27 16.18 -2.78
C ALA A 499 -26.69 15.82 -2.33
N ILE A 500 -27.14 16.37 -1.19
CA ILE A 500 -28.50 16.18 -0.66
C ILE A 500 -29.51 16.97 -1.51
N GLU A 501 -29.26 18.26 -1.73
CA GLU A 501 -30.15 19.14 -2.50
C GLU A 501 -30.29 18.69 -3.96
N GLY A 502 -29.21 18.20 -4.56
CA GLY A 502 -29.14 17.80 -5.97
C GLY A 502 -29.77 16.44 -6.28
N ARG A 503 -29.91 15.56 -5.28
CA ARG A 503 -30.29 14.15 -5.48
C ARG A 503 -31.59 13.98 -6.27
N LYS A 504 -32.63 14.77 -5.95
CA LYS A 504 -33.94 14.70 -6.63
C LYS A 504 -33.90 15.12 -8.11
N ASN A 505 -32.88 15.88 -8.51
CA ASN A 505 -32.71 16.38 -9.87
C ASN A 505 -31.55 15.70 -10.61
N ASN A 506 -31.07 14.54 -10.14
CA ASN A 506 -29.91 13.83 -10.72
C ASN A 506 -28.67 14.74 -10.85
N ILE A 507 -28.46 15.58 -9.83
CA ILE A 507 -27.27 16.41 -9.68
C ILE A 507 -26.40 15.79 -8.61
N HIS A 508 -25.22 15.30 -8.98
CA HIS A 508 -24.29 14.67 -8.05
C HIS A 508 -23.15 15.63 -7.73
N CYS A 509 -22.73 15.67 -6.46
CA CYS A 509 -21.62 16.48 -6.01
C CYS A 509 -20.67 15.61 -5.18
N ASN A 510 -19.42 15.47 -5.62
CA ASN A 510 -18.40 14.68 -4.93
C ASN A 510 -17.13 15.51 -4.70
N ALA A 511 -16.39 15.20 -3.64
CA ALA A 511 -15.11 15.79 -3.33
C ALA A 511 -13.98 14.87 -3.80
N ILE A 512 -13.02 15.42 -4.56
CA ILE A 512 -11.76 14.76 -4.88
C ILE A 512 -10.66 15.29 -3.94
N VAL A 513 -9.83 14.40 -3.43
CA VAL A 513 -8.70 14.68 -2.56
C VAL A 513 -7.44 14.17 -3.26
N PRO A 514 -6.85 14.98 -4.16
CA PRO A 514 -5.71 14.55 -4.94
C PRO A 514 -4.42 14.62 -4.13
N THR A 515 -3.57 13.60 -4.27
CA THR A 515 -2.14 13.69 -3.89
C THR A 515 -1.30 13.65 -5.16
N ALA A 516 -0.64 14.76 -5.48
CA ALA A 516 0.19 14.90 -6.67
C ALA A 516 1.59 15.42 -6.29
N ALA A 517 2.57 15.16 -7.16
CA ALA A 517 3.93 15.61 -6.97
C ALA A 517 3.98 17.14 -6.80
N SER A 518 4.73 17.61 -5.81
CA SER A 518 5.06 19.01 -5.65
C SER A 518 6.57 19.19 -5.66
N ARG A 519 7.07 20.35 -6.10
CA ARG A 519 8.50 20.69 -5.97
C ARG A 519 9.02 20.59 -4.53
N MET A 520 8.15 20.74 -3.53
CA MET A 520 8.56 20.66 -2.11
C MET A 520 8.78 19.22 -1.64
N THR A 521 8.27 18.24 -2.39
CA THR A 521 8.40 16.80 -2.08
C THR A 521 9.39 16.09 -2.99
N GLU A 522 9.94 16.79 -4.00
CA GLU A 522 10.87 16.25 -5.01
C GLU A 522 12.19 15.77 -4.38
N ASP A 523 12.74 16.52 -3.43
CA ASP A 523 13.97 16.13 -2.71
C ASP A 523 13.72 15.20 -1.52
N ILE A 524 12.46 14.93 -1.16
CA ILE A 524 12.06 14.14 0.01
C ILE A 524 11.64 12.71 -0.40
N LEU A 525 10.96 12.59 -1.54
CA LEU A 525 10.42 11.32 -2.01
C LEU A 525 11.44 10.58 -2.88
N PRO A 526 11.46 9.23 -2.85
CA PRO A 526 12.23 8.45 -3.80
C PRO A 526 11.86 8.82 -5.25
N PRO A 527 12.83 8.98 -6.18
CA PRO A 527 12.57 9.41 -7.55
C PRO A 527 11.51 8.58 -8.29
N ASP A 528 11.56 7.26 -8.12
CA ASP A 528 10.60 6.33 -8.75
C ASP A 528 9.17 6.55 -8.24
N PHE A 529 9.00 6.85 -6.95
CA PHE A 529 7.69 7.15 -6.37
C PHE A 529 7.17 8.52 -6.82
N PHE A 530 8.05 9.52 -6.88
CA PHE A 530 7.70 10.85 -7.38
C PHE A 530 7.21 10.80 -8.84
N ALA A 531 7.83 9.96 -9.67
CA ALA A 531 7.43 9.75 -11.06
C ALA A 531 6.01 9.17 -11.23
N GLU A 532 5.45 8.52 -10.21
CA GLU A 532 4.09 7.98 -10.23
C GLU A 532 3.03 8.97 -9.72
N LEU A 533 3.41 10.11 -9.13
CA LEU A 533 2.45 11.13 -8.68
C LEU A 533 2.00 12.06 -9.82
N LYS A 534 1.60 11.45 -10.94
CA LYS A 534 1.16 12.08 -12.18
C LYS A 534 -0.33 12.47 -12.12
N PRO A 535 -0.71 13.70 -12.52
CA PRO A 535 -2.12 14.12 -12.66
C PRO A 535 -2.98 13.19 -13.53
N GLU A 536 -2.38 12.60 -14.56
CA GLU A 536 -3.02 11.68 -15.50
C GLU A 536 -3.56 10.41 -14.82
N LEU A 537 -3.00 10.04 -13.66
CA LEU A 537 -3.48 8.91 -12.87
C LEU A 537 -4.64 9.27 -11.93
N ILE A 538 -4.94 10.56 -11.78
CA ILE A 538 -6.09 11.06 -10.99
C ILE A 538 -7.27 11.39 -11.93
N ALA A 539 -6.99 11.88 -13.14
CA ALA A 539 -8.01 12.28 -14.11
C ALA A 539 -9.10 11.23 -14.39
N PRO A 540 -8.79 9.92 -14.54
CA PRO A 540 -9.80 8.89 -14.74
C PRO A 540 -10.83 8.80 -13.60
N VAL A 541 -10.42 9.03 -12.34
CA VAL A 541 -11.32 9.02 -11.18
C VAL A 541 -12.31 10.18 -11.25
N VAL A 542 -11.82 11.39 -11.58
CA VAL A 542 -12.65 12.58 -11.78
C VAL A 542 -13.64 12.38 -12.94
N VAL A 543 -13.18 11.82 -14.05
CA VAL A 543 -14.03 11.51 -15.21
C VAL A 543 -15.10 10.47 -14.87
N TRP A 544 -14.76 9.42 -14.12
CA TRP A 544 -15.74 8.44 -13.63
C TRP A 544 -16.81 9.10 -12.76
N LEU A 545 -16.43 9.90 -11.77
CA LEU A 545 -17.38 10.60 -10.89
C LEU A 545 -18.29 11.58 -11.64
N CYS A 546 -17.89 12.02 -12.84
CA CYS A 546 -18.66 12.89 -13.71
C CYS A 546 -19.46 12.14 -14.79
N HIS A 547 -19.33 10.82 -14.91
CA HIS A 547 -20.05 10.08 -15.93
C HIS A 547 -21.54 9.92 -15.53
N GLU A 548 -22.43 9.84 -16.52
CA GLU A 548 -23.87 9.70 -16.27
C GLU A 548 -24.23 8.40 -15.55
N SER A 549 -23.47 7.34 -15.78
CA SER A 549 -23.67 6.03 -15.13
C SER A 549 -23.11 5.95 -13.71
N CYS A 550 -22.41 6.98 -13.22
CA CYS A 550 -21.87 6.97 -11.87
C CYS A 550 -22.99 7.28 -10.86
N PRO A 551 -23.31 6.35 -9.94
CA PRO A 551 -24.34 6.58 -8.93
C PRO A 551 -23.84 7.42 -7.74
N GLU A 552 -22.52 7.66 -7.66
CA GLU A 552 -21.89 8.25 -6.48
C GLU A 552 -22.27 9.73 -6.31
N THR A 553 -22.67 10.11 -5.09
CA THR A 553 -22.90 11.50 -4.69
C THR A 553 -22.62 11.68 -3.20
N GLY A 554 -22.05 12.81 -2.80
CA GLY A 554 -21.70 13.12 -1.41
C GLY A 554 -20.41 12.45 -0.91
N SER A 555 -19.62 11.86 -1.81
CA SER A 555 -18.43 11.10 -1.42
C SER A 555 -17.16 11.92 -1.44
N ILE A 556 -16.23 11.55 -0.55
CA ILE A 556 -14.87 12.08 -0.49
C ILE A 556 -13.95 10.98 -1.02
N ILE A 557 -13.30 11.24 -2.15
CA ILE A 557 -12.45 10.26 -2.83
C ILE A 557 -11.01 10.77 -2.83
N GLU A 558 -10.12 10.04 -2.17
CA GLU A 558 -8.68 10.22 -2.26
C GLU A 558 -8.16 9.54 -3.53
N ALA A 559 -7.23 10.18 -4.25
CA ALA A 559 -6.66 9.61 -5.48
C ALA A 559 -5.22 10.06 -5.72
N ALA A 560 -4.34 9.11 -6.06
CA ALA A 560 -2.93 9.33 -6.40
C ALA A 560 -2.31 8.04 -6.97
N ALA A 561 -1.30 8.15 -7.84
CA ALA A 561 -0.49 7.01 -8.30
C ALA A 561 -1.28 5.79 -8.81
N GLY A 562 -2.45 6.02 -9.43
CA GLY A 562 -3.33 4.94 -9.91
C GLY A 562 -4.14 4.23 -8.82
N TRP A 563 -4.06 4.70 -7.58
CA TRP A 563 -4.87 4.28 -6.45
C TRP A 563 -5.98 5.30 -6.16
N ALA A 564 -7.14 4.80 -5.72
CA ALA A 564 -8.21 5.63 -5.18
C ALA A 564 -8.86 4.95 -3.96
N GLY A 565 -9.22 5.75 -2.96
CA GLY A 565 -9.89 5.31 -1.74
C GLY A 565 -11.03 6.26 -1.35
N LYS A 566 -12.05 5.74 -0.67
CA LYS A 566 -13.16 6.55 -0.15
C LYS A 566 -12.95 6.87 1.33
N SER A 567 -13.12 8.14 1.69
CA SER A 567 -13.03 8.63 3.06
C SER A 567 -14.41 9.08 3.54
N TYR A 568 -14.74 8.84 4.81
CA TYR A 568 -16.00 9.25 5.43
C TYR A 568 -15.83 9.42 6.95
N LEU A 569 -16.78 10.12 7.57
CA LEU A 569 -16.79 10.33 9.02
C LEU A 569 -17.40 9.12 9.75
N VAL A 570 -16.71 8.64 10.78
CA VAL A 570 -17.21 7.66 11.76
C VAL A 570 -17.32 8.30 13.14
N ARG A 571 -18.24 7.80 13.97
CA ARG A 571 -18.42 8.23 15.35
C ARG A 571 -18.38 7.02 16.28
N SER A 572 -17.74 7.15 17.44
CA SER A 572 -17.81 6.16 18.53
C SER A 572 -19.26 5.89 18.95
N GLN A 573 -19.47 4.82 19.73
CA GLN A 573 -20.77 4.60 20.38
C GLN A 573 -21.08 5.68 21.42
N GLY A 574 -20.04 6.30 21.99
CA GLY A 574 -20.15 7.32 23.02
C GLY A 574 -20.50 6.71 24.38
N SER A 575 -20.86 7.58 25.34
CA SER A 575 -21.29 7.17 26.67
C SER A 575 -22.31 8.17 27.23
N LEU A 576 -23.25 7.67 28.03
CA LEU A 576 -24.07 8.51 28.88
C LEU A 576 -23.22 9.01 30.04
N LEU A 577 -23.21 10.33 30.26
CA LEU A 577 -22.36 10.99 31.27
C LEU A 577 -23.10 11.27 32.59
N ARG A 578 -24.23 10.60 32.80
CA ARG A 578 -25.05 10.67 34.01
C ARG A 578 -25.97 9.45 34.06
N SER A 579 -26.37 9.04 35.26
CA SER A 579 -27.21 7.86 35.44
C SER A 579 -28.71 8.15 35.36
N LYS A 580 -29.16 9.34 35.78
CA LYS A 580 -30.57 9.75 35.69
C LYS A 580 -30.72 11.04 34.89
N ILE A 581 -31.89 11.20 34.28
CA ILE A 581 -32.20 12.40 33.50
C ILE A 581 -32.28 13.68 34.36
N THR A 582 -32.50 13.51 35.67
CA THR A 582 -32.55 14.58 36.68
C THR A 582 -31.17 15.00 37.16
N ASP A 583 -30.15 14.17 36.95
CA ASP A 583 -28.81 14.45 37.45
C ASP A 583 -28.15 15.48 36.54
N ASN A 584 -27.33 16.36 37.13
CA ASN A 584 -26.44 17.22 36.36
C ASN A 584 -25.24 16.39 35.86
N VAL A 585 -24.60 16.86 34.78
CA VAL A 585 -23.32 16.32 34.32
C VAL A 585 -22.20 17.20 34.87
N THR A 586 -21.25 16.61 35.59
CA THR A 586 -20.05 17.28 36.12
C THR A 586 -18.83 16.98 35.25
N PRO A 587 -17.77 17.82 35.27
CA PRO A 587 -16.50 17.50 34.61
C PRO A 587 -15.88 16.17 35.07
N GLU A 588 -16.09 15.80 36.33
CA GLU A 588 -15.64 14.52 36.90
C GLU A 588 -16.34 13.34 36.22
N ASP A 589 -17.66 13.42 36.00
CA ASP A 589 -18.41 12.39 35.26
C ASP A 589 -17.86 12.23 33.83
N VAL A 590 -17.53 13.34 33.16
CA VAL A 590 -16.92 13.31 31.81
C VAL A 590 -15.56 12.60 31.84
N ARG A 591 -14.70 12.95 32.80
CA ARG A 591 -13.36 12.36 32.95
C ARG A 591 -13.43 10.87 33.20
N GLU A 592 -14.33 10.42 34.08
CA GLU A 592 -14.50 9.01 34.43
C GLU A 592 -14.96 8.15 33.26
N HIS A 593 -15.78 8.72 32.36
CA HIS A 593 -16.29 8.02 31.18
C HIS A 593 -15.48 8.30 29.90
N TRP A 594 -14.41 9.10 29.97
CA TRP A 594 -13.69 9.57 28.78
C TRP A 594 -13.11 8.43 27.93
N GLY A 595 -12.65 7.36 28.59
CA GLY A 595 -12.20 6.14 27.92
C GLY A 595 -13.27 5.57 26.98
N THR A 596 -14.50 5.41 27.46
CA THR A 596 -15.64 4.93 26.66
C THR A 596 -16.11 5.95 25.62
N VAL A 597 -16.12 7.25 25.95
CA VAL A 597 -16.50 8.31 25.00
C VAL A 597 -15.61 8.28 23.75
N THR A 598 -14.31 8.07 23.95
CA THR A 598 -13.30 8.05 22.90
C THR A 598 -13.01 6.67 22.30
N ASP A 599 -13.71 5.62 22.75
CA ASP A 599 -13.51 4.28 22.22
C ASP A 599 -14.06 4.15 20.78
N MET A 600 -13.16 3.90 19.84
CA MET A 600 -13.45 3.75 18.42
C MET A 600 -13.57 2.29 17.96
N SER A 601 -13.42 1.31 18.87
CA SER A 601 -13.47 -0.13 18.54
C SER A 601 -14.74 -0.56 17.81
N ASN A 602 -15.86 0.09 18.13
CA ASN A 602 -17.18 -0.15 17.55
C ASN A 602 -17.72 1.11 16.83
N ALA A 603 -16.85 1.97 16.31
CA ALA A 603 -17.27 3.20 15.63
C ALA A 603 -18.11 2.90 14.38
N LYS A 604 -19.16 3.70 14.15
CA LYS A 604 -20.09 3.53 13.03
C LYS A 604 -20.11 4.77 12.13
N HIS A 605 -20.29 4.53 10.83
CA HIS A 605 -20.68 5.59 9.90
C HIS A 605 -22.18 5.84 10.00
N TYR A 606 -22.57 7.11 10.02
CA TYR A 606 -23.97 7.52 9.99
C TYR A 606 -24.25 8.22 8.65
N PRO A 607 -25.22 7.74 7.84
CA PRO A 607 -25.42 8.26 6.49
C PRO A 607 -26.13 9.63 6.47
N SER A 608 -26.77 10.04 7.57
CA SER A 608 -27.43 11.34 7.68
C SER A 608 -27.39 11.94 9.08
N ILE A 609 -27.67 13.25 9.16
CA ILE A 609 -27.84 13.98 10.43
C ILE A 609 -29.04 13.46 11.25
N ALA A 610 -30.07 12.91 10.58
CA ALA A 610 -31.24 12.35 11.25
C ALA A 610 -30.88 11.08 12.03
N ASP A 611 -30.05 10.20 11.44
CA ASP A 611 -29.59 8.96 12.10
C ASP A 611 -28.74 9.28 13.34
N VAL A 612 -27.85 10.28 13.23
CA VAL A 612 -27.03 10.78 14.35
C VAL A 612 -27.92 11.31 15.49
N SER A 613 -29.02 11.99 15.16
CA SER A 613 -29.95 12.56 16.14
C SER A 613 -30.81 11.48 16.80
N ALA A 614 -31.21 10.46 16.04
CA ALA A 614 -32.02 9.34 16.55
C ALA A 614 -31.29 8.58 17.66
N THR A 615 -29.96 8.41 17.59
CA THR A 615 -29.21 7.71 18.64
C THR A 615 -29.29 8.39 20.00
N LEU A 616 -29.41 9.73 20.04
CA LEU A 616 -29.57 10.46 21.30
C LEU A 616 -30.93 10.17 21.95
N THR A 617 -31.96 9.98 21.13
CA THR A 617 -33.29 9.62 21.63
C THR A 617 -33.26 8.23 22.27
N VAL A 618 -32.64 7.25 21.60
CA VAL A 618 -32.44 5.90 22.14
C VAL A 618 -31.69 5.94 23.47
N ALA A 619 -30.56 6.66 23.54
CA ALA A 619 -29.77 6.77 24.77
C ALA A 619 -30.57 7.41 25.93
N LEU A 620 -31.44 8.39 25.65
CA LEU A 620 -32.31 9.00 26.66
C LEU A 620 -33.43 8.05 27.12
N GLU A 621 -33.98 7.24 26.22
CA GLU A 621 -34.98 6.23 26.56
C GLU A 621 -34.38 5.11 27.43
N GLU A 622 -33.18 4.64 27.09
CA GLU A 622 -32.42 3.68 27.91
C GLU A 622 -32.14 4.23 29.31
N MET A 623 -31.72 5.49 29.42
CA MET A 623 -31.51 6.15 30.72
C MET A 623 -32.80 6.20 31.55
N LYS A 624 -33.95 6.52 30.92
CA LYS A 624 -35.25 6.54 31.62
C LYS A 624 -35.65 5.16 32.11
N ALA A 625 -35.42 4.12 31.30
CA ALA A 625 -35.69 2.74 31.69
C ALA A 625 -34.80 2.31 32.88
N ASN A 626 -33.51 2.65 32.85
CA ASN A 626 -32.55 2.31 33.91
C ASN A 626 -32.79 3.10 35.21
N ALA A 627 -33.31 4.33 35.15
CA ALA A 627 -33.60 5.15 36.32
C ALA A 627 -34.82 4.66 37.13
N GLN A 628 -35.70 3.85 36.52
CA GLN A 628 -36.86 3.24 37.18
C GLN A 628 -36.54 1.87 37.79
N SER A 629 -35.28 1.47 37.78
CA SER A 629 -34.81 0.13 38.05
C SER A 629 -34.06 0.06 39.40
N ASP A 630 -34.49 -0.81 40.33
CA ASP A 630 -33.67 -1.30 41.46
C ASP A 630 -32.36 -1.94 40.97
N SER A 631 -31.37 -2.21 41.85
CA SER A 631 -30.07 -2.80 41.45
C SER A 631 -30.19 -4.14 40.68
N LEU A 632 -31.29 -4.87 40.87
CA LEU A 632 -31.65 -6.09 40.12
C LEU A 632 -32.06 -5.82 38.66
N SER A 633 -32.47 -4.61 38.32
CA SER A 633 -33.03 -4.26 37.01
C SER A 633 -32.09 -3.48 36.10
N LYS A 634 -30.80 -3.36 36.46
CA LYS A 634 -29.76 -2.97 35.49
C LYS A 634 -29.77 -3.96 34.33
N VAL A 635 -29.94 -3.44 33.11
CA VAL A 635 -29.91 -4.25 31.89
C VAL A 635 -28.54 -4.11 31.23
N ALA A 636 -27.80 -5.21 31.15
CA ALA A 636 -26.58 -5.28 30.35
C ALA A 636 -26.94 -5.59 28.89
N THR A 637 -26.41 -4.82 27.95
CA THR A 637 -26.66 -5.02 26.52
C THR A 637 -25.37 -5.30 25.78
N HIS A 638 -25.36 -6.30 24.91
CA HIS A 638 -24.22 -6.63 24.05
C HIS A 638 -24.68 -7.06 22.67
N SER A 639 -23.91 -6.68 21.64
CA SER A 639 -24.16 -7.07 20.25
C SER A 639 -23.13 -8.08 19.78
N LEU A 640 -23.56 -9.14 19.09
CA LEU A 640 -22.72 -10.17 18.49
C LEU A 640 -23.05 -10.28 17.00
N SER A 641 -22.07 -10.01 16.14
CA SER A 641 -22.14 -10.39 14.72
C SER A 641 -21.60 -11.81 14.56
N TYR A 642 -22.25 -12.61 13.73
CA TYR A 642 -21.83 -13.98 13.45
C TYR A 642 -22.08 -14.34 11.99
N ASP A 643 -21.27 -15.25 11.47
CA ASP A 643 -21.46 -15.83 10.15
C ASP A 643 -21.30 -17.36 10.15
N LYS A 644 -21.29 -17.95 8.94
CA LYS A 644 -21.09 -19.38 8.71
C LYS A 644 -19.86 -19.95 9.44
N ARG A 645 -18.78 -19.18 9.60
CA ARG A 645 -17.58 -19.59 10.32
C ARG A 645 -17.91 -19.87 11.78
N ASP A 646 -18.65 -18.98 12.43
CA ASP A 646 -19.00 -19.11 13.84
C ASP A 646 -19.95 -20.29 14.08
N ILE A 647 -20.91 -20.49 13.16
CA ILE A 647 -21.82 -21.63 13.19
C ILE A 647 -21.08 -22.95 13.06
N ILE A 648 -20.17 -23.07 12.09
CA ILE A 648 -19.36 -24.28 11.88
C ILE A 648 -18.42 -24.52 13.06
N LEU A 649 -17.77 -23.46 13.54
CA LEU A 649 -16.83 -23.52 14.67
C LEU A 649 -17.52 -23.99 15.95
N TYR A 650 -18.70 -23.46 16.25
CA TYR A 650 -19.52 -23.93 17.36
C TYR A 650 -19.90 -25.40 17.20
N SER A 651 -20.36 -25.78 15.99
CA SER A 651 -20.78 -27.16 15.70
C SER A 651 -19.66 -28.16 15.91
N LEU A 652 -18.45 -27.87 15.42
CA LEU A 652 -17.23 -28.64 15.71
C LEU A 652 -16.90 -28.64 17.22
N GLY A 653 -17.00 -27.47 17.85
CA GLY A 653 -16.76 -27.27 19.27
C GLY A 653 -17.67 -28.09 20.18
N VAL A 654 -18.86 -28.48 19.69
CA VAL A 654 -19.77 -29.37 20.41
C VAL A 654 -19.75 -30.80 19.90
N GLY A 655 -18.92 -31.17 18.92
CA GLY A 655 -18.68 -32.56 18.50
C GLY A 655 -19.31 -32.99 17.17
N ALA A 656 -19.90 -32.09 16.39
CA ALA A 656 -20.29 -32.43 15.02
C ALA A 656 -19.05 -32.90 14.24
N SER A 657 -19.16 -34.03 13.54
CA SER A 657 -18.02 -34.67 12.85
C SER A 657 -18.46 -35.27 11.52
N LEU A 658 -17.53 -35.34 10.56
CA LEU A 658 -17.74 -36.03 9.28
C LEU A 658 -17.82 -37.56 9.43
N ASP A 659 -17.48 -38.10 10.61
CA ASP A 659 -17.75 -39.51 10.94
C ASP A 659 -19.26 -39.81 10.96
N ASN A 660 -20.08 -38.77 11.19
CA ASN A 660 -21.52 -38.83 10.97
C ASN A 660 -21.90 -38.01 9.72
N PRO A 661 -22.25 -38.65 8.59
CA PRO A 661 -22.63 -37.95 7.37
C PRO A 661 -23.79 -36.95 7.55
N GLU A 662 -24.69 -37.21 8.51
CA GLU A 662 -25.84 -36.34 8.82
C GLU A 662 -25.42 -34.98 9.43
N ASP A 663 -24.18 -34.86 9.92
CA ASP A 663 -23.66 -33.63 10.49
C ASP A 663 -23.05 -32.69 9.44
N LEU A 664 -22.92 -33.12 8.17
CA LEU A 664 -22.37 -32.28 7.09
C LEU A 664 -23.14 -30.95 6.95
N LYS A 665 -24.45 -30.98 7.20
CA LYS A 665 -25.31 -29.78 7.17
C LYS A 665 -25.01 -28.75 8.27
N TYR A 666 -24.22 -29.09 9.28
CA TYR A 666 -23.73 -28.16 10.30
C TYR A 666 -22.29 -27.72 10.06
N LEU A 667 -21.59 -28.38 9.11
CA LEU A 667 -20.15 -28.25 8.90
C LEU A 667 -19.78 -27.66 7.54
N TYR A 668 -20.72 -27.59 6.60
CA TYR A 668 -20.46 -27.12 5.25
C TYR A 668 -21.53 -26.12 4.79
N GLU A 669 -21.12 -24.88 4.56
CA GLU A 669 -22.01 -23.79 4.16
C GLU A 669 -22.64 -23.97 2.77
N GLY A 670 -22.05 -24.84 1.93
CA GLY A 670 -22.57 -25.17 0.62
C GLY A 670 -23.58 -26.32 0.62
N HIS A 671 -23.86 -26.91 1.79
CA HIS A 671 -24.90 -27.93 1.92
C HIS A 671 -26.29 -27.27 1.76
N GLU A 672 -27.19 -27.88 0.98
CA GLU A 672 -28.52 -27.29 0.70
C GLU A 672 -29.37 -27.03 1.95
N ALA A 673 -29.15 -27.84 2.99
CA ALA A 673 -29.78 -27.69 4.31
C ALA A 673 -28.84 -27.10 5.38
N PHE A 674 -27.83 -26.30 4.99
CA PHE A 674 -26.91 -25.71 5.95
C PHE A 674 -27.67 -24.94 7.04
N SER A 675 -27.44 -25.32 8.29
CA SER A 675 -28.22 -24.83 9.43
C SER A 675 -27.33 -24.60 10.64
N ALA A 676 -27.79 -23.77 11.58
CA ALA A 676 -27.14 -23.63 12.87
C ALA A 676 -27.70 -24.64 13.89
N LEU A 677 -26.83 -25.16 14.77
CA LEU A 677 -27.29 -25.89 15.95
C LEU A 677 -28.00 -24.90 16.90
N PRO A 678 -29.23 -25.19 17.37
CA PRO A 678 -30.02 -24.24 18.16
C PRO A 678 -29.33 -23.76 19.44
N THR A 679 -28.52 -24.63 20.05
CA THR A 679 -27.75 -24.29 21.26
C THR A 679 -26.66 -23.25 21.04
N PHE A 680 -26.36 -22.86 19.80
CA PHE A 680 -25.53 -21.68 19.50
C PHE A 680 -26.10 -20.41 20.15
N LEU A 681 -27.43 -20.29 20.28
CA LEU A 681 -28.10 -19.15 20.92
C LEU A 681 -27.76 -18.96 22.41
N ILE A 682 -27.05 -19.91 23.03
CA ILE A 682 -26.48 -19.73 24.37
C ILE A 682 -25.25 -18.81 24.32
N ILE A 683 -24.45 -18.87 23.25
CA ILE A 683 -23.23 -18.07 23.08
C ILE A 683 -23.47 -16.56 23.27
N PRO A 684 -24.35 -15.89 22.50
CA PRO A 684 -24.58 -14.45 22.66
C PRO A 684 -25.07 -14.09 24.07
N ALA A 685 -25.80 -14.99 24.75
CA ALA A 685 -26.22 -14.77 26.13
C ALA A 685 -25.04 -14.81 27.10
N ILE A 686 -24.17 -15.82 26.99
CA ILE A 686 -22.98 -15.95 27.84
C ILE A 686 -21.98 -14.83 27.59
N THR A 687 -21.75 -14.42 26.34
CA THR A 687 -20.88 -13.28 26.02
C THR A 687 -21.39 -11.99 26.66
N THR A 688 -22.72 -11.79 26.71
CA THR A 688 -23.33 -10.64 27.40
C THR A 688 -23.06 -10.68 28.90
N LEU A 689 -23.19 -11.85 29.53
CA LEU A 689 -22.93 -12.03 30.96
C LEU A 689 -21.46 -11.83 31.33
N LEU A 690 -20.54 -12.29 30.48
CA LEU A 690 -19.09 -12.18 30.72
C LEU A 690 -18.55 -10.78 30.38
N GLY A 691 -19.14 -10.11 29.39
CA GLY A 691 -18.74 -8.77 28.96
C GLY A 691 -19.25 -7.64 29.86
N ALA A 692 -20.26 -7.89 30.69
CA ALA A 692 -20.81 -6.93 31.63
C ALA A 692 -20.60 -7.37 33.09
N ASN A 693 -20.28 -6.44 33.98
CA ASN A 693 -20.14 -6.74 35.41
C ASN A 693 -21.49 -6.92 36.15
N ILE A 694 -22.49 -7.49 35.47
CA ILE A 694 -23.86 -7.59 36.00
C ILE A 694 -23.94 -8.49 37.23
N ILE A 695 -23.09 -9.51 37.32
CA ILE A 695 -22.99 -10.42 38.47
C ILE A 695 -22.25 -9.75 39.64
N GLY A 696 -21.18 -9.00 39.36
CA GLY A 696 -20.42 -8.26 40.39
C GLY A 696 -21.27 -7.22 41.11
N ASP A 697 -22.14 -6.54 40.37
CA ASP A 697 -23.03 -5.50 40.89
C ASP A 697 -24.08 -6.02 41.90
N VAL A 698 -24.30 -7.34 41.98
CA VAL A 698 -25.27 -7.96 42.89
C VAL A 698 -24.86 -7.82 44.35
N PHE A 699 -23.56 -7.79 44.66
CA PHE A 699 -23.04 -7.67 46.01
C PHE A 699 -22.18 -6.40 46.16
N PRO A 700 -22.79 -5.21 46.30
CA PRO A 700 -22.06 -3.94 46.38
C PRO A 700 -20.98 -3.96 47.46
N GLY A 701 -19.75 -3.59 47.09
CA GLY A 701 -18.60 -3.52 47.99
C GLY A 701 -17.94 -4.88 48.31
N LYS A 702 -18.33 -5.96 47.64
CA LYS A 702 -17.63 -7.26 47.71
C LYS A 702 -17.04 -7.62 46.35
N ASP A 703 -15.75 -7.91 46.32
CA ASP A 703 -15.12 -8.47 45.12
C ASP A 703 -15.54 -9.93 44.95
N ILE A 704 -16.07 -10.25 43.77
CA ILE A 704 -16.42 -11.62 43.39
C ILE A 704 -15.19 -12.27 42.74
N ASP A 705 -14.64 -13.27 43.42
CA ASP A 705 -13.60 -14.13 42.89
C ASP A 705 -14.18 -15.02 41.78
N LEU A 706 -13.81 -14.74 40.53
CA LEU A 706 -14.29 -15.49 39.36
C LEU A 706 -13.93 -16.99 39.41
N THR A 707 -12.88 -17.38 40.14
CA THR A 707 -12.53 -18.81 40.32
C THR A 707 -13.54 -19.57 41.18
N LYS A 708 -14.39 -18.84 41.90
CA LYS A 708 -15.48 -19.35 42.76
C LYS A 708 -16.86 -19.18 42.14
N MET A 709 -16.91 -18.77 40.87
CA MET A 709 -18.13 -18.68 40.09
C MET A 709 -18.33 -19.96 39.28
N LEU A 710 -19.42 -20.67 39.55
CA LEU A 710 -19.80 -21.87 38.83
C LEU A 710 -21.04 -21.62 37.98
N HIS A 711 -21.02 -22.10 36.74
CA HIS A 711 -22.22 -22.14 35.91
C HIS A 711 -23.08 -23.34 36.33
N GLY A 712 -24.15 -23.10 37.09
CA GLY A 712 -24.91 -24.14 37.79
C GLY A 712 -26.05 -24.74 36.96
N GLU A 713 -26.83 -23.91 36.29
CA GLU A 713 -27.94 -24.33 35.43
C GLU A 713 -28.06 -23.44 34.20
N GLN A 714 -28.50 -24.04 33.09
CA GLN A 714 -28.79 -23.35 31.83
C GLN A 714 -30.20 -23.69 31.37
N TYR A 715 -30.94 -22.68 30.95
CA TYR A 715 -32.13 -22.81 30.14
C TYR A 715 -31.99 -22.01 28.85
N LEU A 716 -32.44 -22.58 27.73
CA LEU A 716 -32.61 -21.90 26.45
C LEU A 716 -34.00 -22.23 25.91
N GLU A 717 -34.73 -21.21 25.47
CA GLU A 717 -35.92 -21.32 24.63
C GLU A 717 -35.65 -20.62 23.29
N VAL A 718 -35.88 -21.35 22.20
CA VAL A 718 -35.77 -20.85 20.83
C VAL A 718 -37.15 -20.36 20.40
N ILE A 719 -37.26 -19.06 20.18
CA ILE A 719 -38.51 -18.39 19.81
C ILE A 719 -38.66 -18.34 18.30
N ARG A 720 -37.53 -18.16 17.59
CA ARG A 720 -37.44 -18.17 16.13
C ARG A 720 -36.24 -19.00 15.68
N PRO A 721 -36.33 -19.66 14.51
CA PRO A 721 -35.17 -20.30 13.90
C PRO A 721 -34.00 -19.31 13.80
N LEU A 722 -32.80 -19.81 14.13
CA LEU A 722 -31.58 -19.03 14.01
C LEU A 722 -31.11 -19.04 12.55
N GLU A 723 -30.96 -17.85 11.97
CA GLU A 723 -30.33 -17.68 10.65
C GLU A 723 -28.85 -18.08 10.68
N THR A 724 -28.25 -18.37 9.52
CA THR A 724 -26.85 -18.84 9.45
C THR A 724 -25.80 -17.73 9.46
N SER A 725 -26.24 -16.47 9.47
CA SER A 725 -25.43 -15.26 9.68
C SER A 725 -26.32 -14.10 10.11
N GLY A 726 -25.79 -13.11 10.83
CA GLY A 726 -26.50 -11.89 11.16
C GLY A 726 -25.89 -11.13 12.33
N GLU A 727 -26.61 -10.11 12.81
CA GLU A 727 -26.32 -9.45 14.09
C GLU A 727 -27.39 -9.80 15.13
N LEU A 728 -26.94 -10.12 16.34
CA LEU A 728 -27.78 -10.38 17.50
C LEU A 728 -27.51 -9.34 18.58
N VAL A 729 -28.57 -8.85 19.23
CA VAL A 729 -28.49 -7.97 20.41
C VAL A 729 -29.07 -8.71 21.60
N SER A 730 -28.26 -8.92 22.64
CA SER A 730 -28.67 -9.60 23.86
C SER A 730 -28.80 -8.61 25.02
N LYS A 731 -29.85 -8.77 25.82
CA LYS A 731 -30.18 -7.95 26.98
C LYS A 731 -30.30 -8.83 28.22
N ALA A 732 -29.36 -8.72 29.14
CA ALA A 732 -29.29 -9.51 30.37
C ALA A 732 -29.76 -8.71 31.59
N ARG A 733 -30.48 -9.36 32.51
CA ARG A 733 -30.97 -8.78 33.78
C ARG A 733 -30.91 -9.81 34.91
N VAL A 734 -30.55 -9.39 36.13
CA VAL A 734 -30.60 -10.27 37.31
C VAL A 734 -32.05 -10.34 37.79
N VAL A 735 -32.67 -11.51 37.70
CA VAL A 735 -34.08 -11.67 38.10
C VAL A 735 -34.25 -12.12 39.54
N ASP A 736 -33.23 -12.78 40.10
CA ASP A 736 -33.27 -13.23 41.49
C ASP A 736 -31.90 -13.57 42.06
N VAL A 737 -31.80 -13.56 43.40
CA VAL A 737 -30.60 -13.96 44.14
C VAL A 737 -31.04 -14.82 45.34
N LEU A 738 -30.57 -16.06 45.36
CA LEU A 738 -30.98 -17.07 46.33
C LEU A 738 -29.86 -17.39 47.29
N ASP A 739 -30.18 -17.45 48.57
CA ASP A 739 -29.24 -17.89 49.60
C ASP A 739 -29.23 -19.41 49.69
N LYS A 740 -28.09 -20.02 49.35
CA LYS A 740 -27.90 -21.47 49.40
C LYS A 740 -27.01 -21.88 50.57
N GLY A 741 -26.89 -21.04 51.59
CA GLY A 741 -26.09 -21.29 52.80
C GLY A 741 -24.65 -20.87 52.60
N SER A 742 -23.79 -21.76 52.11
CA SER A 742 -22.37 -21.45 51.87
C SER A 742 -22.09 -20.72 50.55
N GLY A 743 -23.12 -20.43 49.74
CA GLY A 743 -23.01 -19.73 48.48
C GLY A 743 -24.33 -19.09 48.05
N ALA A 744 -24.27 -18.26 47.02
CA ALA A 744 -25.44 -17.60 46.43
C ALA A 744 -25.72 -18.14 45.02
N ALA A 745 -26.98 -18.36 44.67
CA ALA A 745 -27.38 -18.63 43.29
C ALA A 745 -28.01 -17.38 42.68
N ILE A 746 -27.45 -16.91 41.58
CA ILE A 746 -27.84 -15.67 40.89
C ILE A 746 -28.53 -16.08 39.60
N LEU A 747 -29.81 -15.71 39.46
CA LEU A 747 -30.61 -16.02 38.30
C LEU A 747 -30.59 -14.82 37.36
N VAL A 748 -30.19 -15.05 36.11
CA VAL A 748 -30.06 -14.02 35.09
C VAL A 748 -30.90 -14.42 33.89
N ASP A 749 -31.85 -13.58 33.51
CA ASP A 749 -32.58 -13.72 32.26
C ASP A 749 -31.85 -12.97 31.16
N VAL A 750 -31.80 -13.54 29.96
CA VAL A 750 -31.23 -12.90 28.77
C VAL A 750 -32.18 -13.05 27.58
N ASP A 751 -32.59 -11.91 27.03
CA ASP A 751 -33.38 -11.83 25.82
C ASP A 751 -32.49 -11.46 24.64
N THR A 752 -32.53 -12.27 23.58
CA THR A 752 -31.74 -12.04 22.36
C THR A 752 -32.66 -11.65 21.21
N PHE A 753 -32.27 -10.61 20.45
CA PHE A 753 -33.01 -10.02 19.35
C PHE A 753 -32.18 -10.03 18.06
N ASP A 754 -32.83 -10.15 16.91
CA ASP A 754 -32.20 -9.95 15.59
C ASP A 754 -32.04 -8.46 15.24
N GLU A 755 -31.38 -8.17 14.11
CA GLU A 755 -31.18 -6.82 13.57
C GLU A 755 -32.48 -6.03 13.31
N ASN A 756 -33.61 -6.74 13.15
CA ASN A 756 -34.94 -6.16 12.95
C ASN A 756 -35.68 -5.92 14.27
N GLY A 757 -35.03 -6.18 15.41
CA GLY A 757 -35.60 -6.01 16.75
C GLY A 757 -36.55 -7.14 17.17
N ASN A 758 -36.57 -8.26 16.45
CA ASN A 758 -37.40 -9.40 16.82
C ASN A 758 -36.69 -10.29 17.83
N ARG A 759 -37.42 -10.74 18.86
CA ARG A 759 -36.90 -11.69 19.84
C ARG A 759 -36.70 -13.07 19.21
N VAL A 760 -35.46 -13.57 19.23
CA VAL A 760 -35.07 -14.89 18.66
C VAL A 760 -34.89 -15.96 19.72
N ALA A 761 -34.44 -15.59 20.93
CA ALA A 761 -34.18 -16.53 22.00
C ALA A 761 -34.40 -15.92 23.38
N TYR A 762 -34.68 -16.80 24.34
CA TYR A 762 -34.68 -16.50 25.76
C TYR A 762 -33.76 -17.48 26.47
N ASN A 763 -32.81 -16.97 27.24
CA ASN A 763 -31.95 -17.77 28.09
C ASN A 763 -32.23 -17.44 29.56
N GLN A 764 -32.17 -18.44 30.43
CA GLN A 764 -32.04 -18.22 31.86
C GLN A 764 -30.81 -18.96 32.39
N VAL A 765 -29.90 -18.19 32.96
CA VAL A 765 -28.63 -18.66 33.48
C VAL A 765 -28.69 -18.63 35.00
N THR A 766 -28.31 -19.73 35.66
CA THR A 766 -28.09 -19.75 37.10
C THR A 766 -26.60 -19.88 37.38
N THR A 767 -26.01 -18.82 37.92
CA THR A 767 -24.60 -18.80 38.32
C THR A 767 -24.50 -18.93 39.84
N PHE A 768 -23.59 -19.77 40.32
CA PHE A 768 -23.40 -20.05 41.74
C PHE A 768 -22.09 -19.42 42.23
N ALA A 769 -22.19 -18.49 43.18
CA ALA A 769 -21.07 -17.81 43.80
C ALA A 769 -20.74 -18.49 45.13
N ILE A 770 -19.63 -19.24 45.19
CA ILE A 770 -19.19 -19.91 46.40
C ILE A 770 -18.69 -18.88 47.43
N GLY A 771 -19.11 -19.03 48.69
CA GLY A 771 -18.74 -18.13 49.79
C GLY A 771 -19.61 -16.88 49.91
N MET A 772 -20.50 -16.63 48.95
CA MET A 772 -21.37 -15.44 48.92
C MET A 772 -22.78 -15.68 49.50
N GLY A 773 -23.00 -16.81 50.17
CA GLY A 773 -24.25 -17.13 50.87
C GLY A 773 -24.29 -16.61 52.31
N GLY A 774 -25.31 -17.02 53.07
CA GLY A 774 -25.45 -16.74 54.50
C GLY A 774 -25.99 -15.34 54.81
N PHE A 775 -26.60 -14.69 53.82
CA PHE A 775 -27.23 -13.37 53.93
C PHE A 775 -28.71 -13.44 54.36
N GLY A 776 -29.23 -14.65 54.63
CA GLY A 776 -30.61 -14.86 55.10
C GLY A 776 -31.68 -14.71 54.02
N GLY A 777 -31.30 -14.81 52.75
CA GLY A 777 -32.21 -14.69 51.61
C GLY A 777 -33.10 -15.92 51.40
N LYS A 778 -34.03 -15.81 50.45
CA LYS A 778 -34.89 -16.93 50.05
C LYS A 778 -34.08 -18.05 49.39
N ARG A 779 -34.49 -19.30 49.61
CA ARG A 779 -33.79 -20.50 49.09
C ARG A 779 -34.31 -20.95 47.73
N THR A 780 -35.48 -20.50 47.31
CA THR A 780 -36.16 -20.88 46.05
C THR A 780 -36.66 -19.63 45.35
N SER A 781 -36.88 -19.73 44.04
CA SER A 781 -37.44 -18.68 43.20
C SER A 781 -38.64 -19.24 42.45
N ASP A 782 -39.73 -18.48 42.41
CA ASP A 782 -40.86 -18.67 41.51
C ASP A 782 -40.55 -18.25 40.06
N LYS A 783 -39.43 -17.56 39.84
CA LYS A 783 -38.94 -17.15 38.51
C LYS A 783 -37.99 -18.16 37.87
N ALA A 784 -37.52 -19.16 38.63
CA ALA A 784 -36.63 -20.19 38.13
C ALA A 784 -37.37 -21.13 37.18
N VAL A 785 -36.81 -21.41 36.01
CA VAL A 785 -37.29 -22.52 35.16
C VAL A 785 -36.91 -23.83 35.83
N ASP A 786 -37.91 -24.64 36.17
CA ASP A 786 -37.73 -25.89 36.91
C ASP A 786 -36.90 -26.93 36.15
N ILE A 787 -36.12 -27.69 36.90
CA ILE A 787 -35.48 -28.92 36.39
C ILE A 787 -36.51 -30.06 36.29
N ALA A 788 -36.24 -31.04 35.42
CA ALA A 788 -37.04 -32.25 35.33
C ALA A 788 -36.16 -33.49 35.50
N ASN A 789 -36.40 -34.26 36.57
CA ASN A 789 -35.64 -35.49 36.81
C ASN A 789 -35.95 -36.55 35.73
N ALA A 790 -34.99 -37.45 35.50
CA ALA A 790 -35.19 -38.58 34.60
C ALA A 790 -36.30 -39.50 35.14
N PRO A 791 -37.17 -40.05 34.26
CA PRO A 791 -38.13 -41.06 34.65
C PRO A 791 -37.47 -42.26 35.34
N ALA A 792 -38.15 -42.82 36.35
CA ALA A 792 -37.66 -43.98 37.11
C ALA A 792 -37.83 -45.31 36.34
N ARG A 793 -37.30 -45.36 35.11
CA ARG A 793 -37.28 -46.52 34.21
C ARG A 793 -36.00 -46.52 33.38
N ALA A 794 -35.71 -47.60 32.64
CA ALA A 794 -34.58 -47.61 31.70
C ALA A 794 -34.74 -46.55 30.59
N PRO A 795 -33.65 -45.95 30.10
CA PRO A 795 -33.70 -44.99 29.00
C PRO A 795 -34.20 -45.66 27.71
N ASP A 796 -34.93 -44.89 26.91
CA ASP A 796 -35.40 -45.32 25.59
C ASP A 796 -34.28 -45.33 24.55
N ALA A 797 -33.29 -44.44 24.72
CA ALA A 797 -32.09 -44.39 23.90
C ALA A 797 -30.87 -43.96 24.72
N THR A 798 -29.71 -44.46 24.33
CA THR A 798 -28.42 -44.06 24.87
C THR A 798 -27.45 -43.83 23.71
N VAL A 799 -26.76 -42.70 23.71
CA VAL A 799 -25.70 -42.37 22.75
C VAL A 799 -24.42 -42.10 23.51
N THR A 800 -23.30 -42.63 23.00
CA THR A 800 -21.97 -42.39 23.57
C THR A 800 -21.07 -41.72 22.55
N GLU A 801 -20.37 -40.67 22.96
CA GLU A 801 -19.42 -39.96 22.10
C GLU A 801 -18.19 -39.54 22.91
N LYS A 802 -17.00 -39.82 22.36
CA LYS A 802 -15.73 -39.47 23.00
C LYS A 802 -15.33 -38.05 22.64
N THR A 803 -15.14 -37.21 23.64
CA THR A 803 -14.66 -35.83 23.42
C THR A 803 -13.19 -35.85 22.99
N SER A 804 -12.77 -34.86 22.21
CA SER A 804 -11.35 -34.65 21.91
C SER A 804 -10.59 -34.19 23.15
N LEU A 805 -9.28 -34.46 23.22
CA LEU A 805 -8.40 -33.82 24.20
C LEU A 805 -8.39 -32.29 24.04
N ASN A 806 -8.59 -31.80 22.82
CA ASN A 806 -8.64 -30.37 22.50
C ASN A 806 -10.06 -29.81 22.54
N GLN A 807 -11.06 -30.55 23.05
CA GLN A 807 -12.47 -30.13 22.93
C GLN A 807 -12.73 -28.75 23.56
N ALA A 808 -12.19 -28.51 24.75
CA ALA A 808 -12.30 -27.21 25.42
C ALA A 808 -11.57 -26.09 24.66
N ALA A 809 -10.42 -26.42 24.04
CA ALA A 809 -9.63 -25.48 23.25
C ALA A 809 -10.34 -25.04 21.96
N VAL A 810 -11.15 -25.92 21.36
CA VAL A 810 -11.99 -25.57 20.21
C VAL A 810 -13.26 -24.85 20.67
N TYR A 811 -13.99 -25.38 21.64
CA TYR A 811 -15.27 -24.83 22.09
C TYR A 811 -15.15 -23.37 22.55
N ARG A 812 -14.10 -23.03 23.32
CA ARG A 812 -13.86 -21.67 23.80
C ARG A 812 -13.76 -20.61 22.70
N LEU A 813 -13.37 -21.00 21.50
CA LEU A 813 -13.30 -20.09 20.34
C LEU A 813 -14.69 -19.57 19.93
N SER A 814 -15.76 -20.20 20.44
CA SER A 814 -17.14 -19.73 20.26
C SER A 814 -17.52 -18.59 21.20
N GLY A 815 -16.69 -18.23 22.20
CA GLY A 815 -16.93 -17.01 23.00
C GLY A 815 -16.70 -17.11 24.51
N ASP A 816 -16.60 -18.31 25.08
CA ASP A 816 -16.29 -18.49 26.51
C ASP A 816 -14.80 -18.70 26.74
N TRP A 817 -14.10 -17.58 26.97
CA TRP A 817 -12.65 -17.52 27.11
C TRP A 817 -12.13 -17.85 28.51
N ASN A 818 -12.99 -18.25 29.45
CA ASN A 818 -12.60 -18.47 30.84
C ASN A 818 -11.37 -19.41 30.94
N PRO A 819 -10.28 -18.95 31.58
CA PRO A 819 -9.02 -19.69 31.60
C PRO A 819 -9.12 -21.04 32.33
N LEU A 820 -10.13 -21.25 33.18
CA LEU A 820 -10.42 -22.53 33.85
C LEU A 820 -10.46 -23.73 32.89
N HIS A 821 -10.77 -23.48 31.62
CA HIS A 821 -10.95 -24.51 30.59
C HIS A 821 -9.71 -24.80 29.75
N ILE A 822 -8.59 -24.09 29.95
CA ILE A 822 -7.37 -24.30 29.16
C ILE A 822 -6.08 -24.13 29.94
N ASP A 823 -6.06 -23.24 30.94
CA ASP A 823 -4.89 -22.93 31.74
C ASP A 823 -4.84 -23.82 32.99
N GLN A 824 -3.71 -24.50 33.17
CA GLN A 824 -3.49 -25.45 34.25
C GLN A 824 -3.45 -24.78 35.64
N ASP A 825 -2.86 -23.60 35.75
CA ASP A 825 -2.71 -22.89 37.02
C ASP A 825 -4.06 -22.33 37.45
N MET A 826 -4.82 -21.76 36.51
CA MET A 826 -6.17 -21.27 36.77
C MET A 826 -7.14 -22.41 37.11
N ALA A 827 -7.03 -23.56 36.46
CA ALA A 827 -7.82 -24.74 36.82
C ALA A 827 -7.52 -25.21 38.26
N THR A 828 -6.24 -25.23 38.62
CA THR A 828 -5.78 -25.61 39.97
C THR A 828 -6.28 -24.63 41.03
N LEU A 829 -6.22 -23.34 40.75
CA LEU A 829 -6.74 -22.28 41.63
C LEU A 829 -8.26 -22.40 41.82
N GLY A 830 -9.00 -22.78 40.77
CA GLY A 830 -10.43 -23.10 40.82
C GLY A 830 -10.77 -24.43 41.50
N GLY A 831 -9.78 -25.17 42.03
CA GLY A 831 -9.98 -26.43 42.74
C GLY A 831 -10.03 -27.68 41.85
N TYR A 832 -9.61 -27.59 40.59
CA TYR A 832 -9.58 -28.70 39.64
C TYR A 832 -8.15 -29.14 39.35
N ARG A 833 -7.90 -30.46 39.30
CA ARG A 833 -6.55 -31.00 39.06
C ARG A 833 -5.98 -30.69 37.67
N ARG A 834 -6.84 -30.38 36.70
CA ARG A 834 -6.51 -30.03 35.32
C ARG A 834 -7.69 -29.29 34.69
N PRO A 835 -7.51 -28.61 33.55
CA PRO A 835 -8.59 -27.93 32.85
C PRO A 835 -9.79 -28.83 32.59
N ILE A 836 -10.98 -28.30 32.85
CA ILE A 836 -12.25 -28.99 32.66
C ILE A 836 -12.91 -28.55 31.36
N LEU A 837 -13.73 -29.40 30.76
CA LEU A 837 -14.56 -29.04 29.63
C LEU A 837 -15.70 -28.12 30.10
N HIS A 838 -16.08 -27.14 29.28
CA HIS A 838 -17.23 -26.29 29.55
C HIS A 838 -18.51 -27.13 29.73
N GLY A 839 -19.32 -26.82 30.74
CA GLY A 839 -20.63 -27.48 30.94
C GLY A 839 -21.54 -27.30 29.72
N LEU A 840 -21.50 -26.11 29.11
CA LEU A 840 -22.25 -25.78 27.90
C LEU A 840 -21.77 -26.53 26.64
N CYS A 841 -20.49 -26.91 26.58
CA CYS A 841 -20.00 -27.82 25.54
C CYS A 841 -20.67 -29.19 25.69
N THR A 842 -20.64 -29.76 26.91
CA THR A 842 -21.30 -31.04 27.24
C THR A 842 -22.81 -30.99 26.96
N LEU A 843 -23.45 -29.84 27.19
CA LEU A 843 -24.84 -29.59 26.85
C LEU A 843 -25.07 -29.64 25.32
N GLY A 844 -24.20 -29.01 24.54
CA GLY A 844 -24.23 -29.05 23.08
C GLY A 844 -24.10 -30.46 22.50
N PHE A 845 -23.18 -31.30 23.04
CA PHE A 845 -23.11 -32.73 22.70
C PHE A 845 -24.45 -33.42 22.96
N SER A 846 -25.01 -33.23 24.16
CA SER A 846 -26.26 -33.89 24.58
C SER A 846 -27.45 -33.45 23.72
N ALA A 847 -27.54 -32.16 23.39
CA ALA A 847 -28.56 -31.62 22.50
C ALA A 847 -28.45 -32.20 21.08
N ARG A 848 -27.23 -32.34 20.53
CA ARG A 848 -27.02 -32.97 19.22
C ARG A 848 -27.44 -34.44 19.23
N HIS A 849 -27.07 -35.20 20.27
CA HIS A 849 -27.51 -36.59 20.40
C HIS A 849 -29.05 -36.71 20.37
N ILE A 850 -29.76 -35.80 21.05
CA ILE A 850 -31.23 -35.78 21.08
C ILE A 850 -31.79 -35.38 19.70
N LEU A 851 -31.23 -34.37 19.04
CA LEU A 851 -31.66 -33.96 17.71
C LEU A 851 -31.51 -35.11 16.70
N GLN A 852 -30.34 -35.75 16.66
CA GLN A 852 -30.06 -36.91 15.82
C GLN A 852 -31.06 -38.04 16.12
N ARG A 853 -31.38 -38.27 17.40
CA ARG A 853 -32.18 -39.42 17.82
C ARG A 853 -33.69 -39.24 17.68
N PHE A 854 -34.22 -38.05 17.98
CA PHE A 854 -35.66 -37.81 18.12
C PHE A 854 -36.22 -36.74 17.18
N ALA A 855 -35.35 -36.05 16.43
CA ALA A 855 -35.74 -34.96 15.53
C ALA A 855 -35.24 -35.14 14.08
N ASN A 856 -34.75 -36.31 13.66
CA ASN A 856 -34.09 -36.51 12.35
C ASN A 856 -32.95 -35.50 12.09
N ASN A 857 -32.26 -35.14 13.17
CA ASN A 857 -31.23 -34.11 13.18
C ASN A 857 -31.75 -32.74 12.68
N ASP A 858 -33.05 -32.46 12.68
CA ASP A 858 -33.65 -31.21 12.19
C ASP A 858 -33.67 -30.15 13.31
N PRO A 859 -32.88 -29.07 13.18
CA PRO A 859 -32.78 -28.06 14.23
C PRO A 859 -34.07 -27.23 14.39
N SER A 860 -34.93 -27.17 13.37
CA SER A 860 -36.21 -26.43 13.44
C SER A 860 -37.21 -27.06 14.43
N LYS A 861 -36.99 -28.32 14.80
CA LYS A 861 -37.82 -29.03 15.78
C LYS A 861 -37.44 -28.73 17.23
N PHE A 862 -36.30 -28.09 17.46
CA PHE A 862 -35.84 -27.74 18.79
C PHE A 862 -36.62 -26.54 19.33
N LYS A 863 -37.26 -26.71 20.50
CA LYS A 863 -38.00 -25.62 21.16
C LYS A 863 -37.25 -25.08 22.37
N ALA A 864 -36.85 -25.96 23.28
CA ALA A 864 -36.17 -25.54 24.50
C ALA A 864 -35.28 -26.62 25.08
N ILE A 865 -34.32 -26.23 25.92
CA ILE A 865 -33.48 -27.13 26.72
C ILE A 865 -33.27 -26.58 28.11
N LYS A 866 -33.35 -27.43 29.13
CA LYS A 866 -32.97 -27.15 30.53
C LYS A 866 -31.93 -28.16 30.96
N ALA A 867 -30.92 -27.72 31.71
CA ALA A 867 -29.94 -28.61 32.31
C ALA A 867 -29.36 -28.05 33.63
N ARG A 868 -28.96 -28.96 34.52
CA ARG A 868 -28.13 -28.67 35.71
C ARG A 868 -26.77 -29.37 35.58
N PHE A 869 -25.71 -28.71 36.01
CA PHE A 869 -24.31 -29.16 35.89
C PHE A 869 -23.73 -29.56 37.26
N PRO A 870 -24.00 -30.78 37.78
CA PRO A 870 -23.55 -31.19 39.10
C PRO A 870 -22.04 -31.48 39.21
N LYS A 871 -21.36 -31.85 38.12
CA LYS A 871 -19.96 -32.31 38.13
C LYS A 871 -19.24 -31.95 36.82
N PRO A 872 -17.91 -31.75 36.85
CA PRO A 872 -17.12 -31.42 35.67
C PRO A 872 -16.88 -32.62 34.75
N VAL A 873 -16.63 -32.34 33.47
CA VAL A 873 -16.09 -33.29 32.47
C VAL A 873 -14.64 -32.91 32.19
N LEU A 874 -13.79 -33.89 31.93
CA LEU A 874 -12.41 -33.64 31.49
C LEU A 874 -12.30 -33.88 29.98
N PRO A 875 -11.67 -32.98 29.20
CA PRO A 875 -11.46 -33.21 27.77
C PRO A 875 -10.78 -34.57 27.52
N GLY A 876 -11.26 -35.32 26.51
CA GLY A 876 -10.82 -36.68 26.20
C GLY A 876 -11.68 -37.79 26.80
N GLN A 877 -12.58 -37.47 27.75
CA GLN A 877 -13.51 -38.45 28.34
C GLN A 877 -14.71 -38.73 27.43
N THR A 878 -15.37 -39.85 27.69
CA THR A 878 -16.50 -40.34 26.91
C THR A 878 -17.82 -39.93 27.57
N LEU A 879 -18.62 -39.16 26.85
CA LEU A 879 -19.96 -38.77 27.26
C LEU A 879 -20.95 -39.88 26.91
N GLN A 880 -21.87 -40.17 27.82
CA GLN A 880 -23.01 -41.06 27.60
C GLN A 880 -24.30 -40.28 27.89
N THR A 881 -25.08 -39.97 26.87
CA THR A 881 -26.38 -39.32 27.00
C THR A 881 -27.49 -40.38 27.01
N ASN A 882 -28.14 -40.52 28.16
CA ASN A 882 -29.32 -41.37 28.36
C ASN A 882 -30.57 -40.52 28.18
N MET A 883 -31.54 -41.02 27.41
CA MET A 883 -32.69 -40.25 26.95
C MET A 883 -33.99 -41.02 27.18
N TRP A 884 -35.03 -40.32 27.65
CA TRP A 884 -36.37 -40.85 27.88
C TRP A 884 -37.39 -39.97 27.15
N HIS A 885 -38.19 -40.59 26.29
CA HIS A 885 -39.17 -39.92 25.45
C HIS A 885 -40.54 -39.91 26.15
N GLU A 886 -41.02 -38.71 26.49
CA GLU A 886 -42.32 -38.48 27.15
C GLU A 886 -43.09 -37.41 26.35
N GLY A 887 -43.87 -37.83 25.34
CA GLY A 887 -44.62 -36.93 24.47
C GLY A 887 -43.70 -36.05 23.62
N SER A 888 -43.82 -34.73 23.76
CA SER A 888 -42.94 -33.76 23.08
C SER A 888 -41.64 -33.46 23.84
N ARG A 889 -41.48 -34.00 25.06
CA ARG A 889 -40.33 -33.76 25.92
C ARG A 889 -39.42 -34.99 25.94
N ILE A 890 -38.13 -34.76 25.72
CA ILE A 890 -37.07 -35.76 25.90
C ILE A 890 -36.34 -35.42 27.20
N HIS A 891 -36.60 -36.18 28.25
CA HIS A 891 -35.79 -36.11 29.47
C HIS A 891 -34.42 -36.72 29.16
N PHE A 892 -33.35 -36.15 29.74
CA PHE A 892 -32.03 -36.72 29.55
C PHE A 892 -31.12 -36.56 30.76
N GLU A 893 -30.11 -37.42 30.80
CA GLU A 893 -29.00 -37.38 31.74
C GLU A 893 -27.72 -37.64 30.95
N THR A 894 -26.65 -36.90 31.23
CA THR A 894 -25.34 -37.17 30.63
C THR A 894 -24.36 -37.61 31.70
N LYS A 895 -23.69 -38.73 31.44
CA LYS A 895 -22.66 -39.33 32.30
C LYS A 895 -21.30 -39.32 31.63
N VAL A 896 -20.24 -39.35 32.44
CA VAL A 896 -18.90 -39.72 31.98
C VAL A 896 -18.74 -41.22 32.13
N LEU A 897 -18.61 -41.93 31.01
CA LEU A 897 -18.62 -43.40 30.97
C LEU A 897 -17.50 -44.01 31.84
N GLU A 898 -16.32 -43.40 31.84
CA GLU A 898 -15.14 -43.89 32.57
C GLU A 898 -15.32 -43.82 34.10
N SER A 899 -16.15 -42.91 34.60
CA SER A 899 -16.32 -42.68 36.06
C SER A 899 -17.72 -43.04 36.57
N GLY A 900 -18.70 -43.16 35.67
CA GLY A 900 -20.11 -43.32 36.02
C GLY A 900 -20.77 -42.06 36.58
N TYR A 901 -20.06 -40.95 36.70
CA TYR A 901 -20.61 -39.71 37.26
C TYR A 901 -21.60 -39.04 36.31
N THR A 902 -22.75 -38.66 36.84
CA THR A 902 -23.68 -37.71 36.22
C THR A 902 -23.05 -36.33 36.17
N VAL A 903 -22.92 -35.78 34.96
CA VAL A 903 -22.38 -34.44 34.68
C VAL A 903 -23.44 -33.48 34.15
N ILE A 904 -24.55 -34.00 33.61
CA ILE A 904 -25.79 -33.25 33.38
C ILE A 904 -26.94 -34.06 33.97
N GLY A 905 -27.75 -33.42 34.82
CA GLY A 905 -28.95 -34.02 35.41
C GLY A 905 -30.10 -33.02 35.51
N GLY A 906 -31.29 -33.51 35.89
CA GLY A 906 -32.50 -32.68 35.95
C GLY A 906 -32.85 -32.02 34.61
N ALA A 907 -32.49 -32.68 33.50
CA ALA A 907 -32.41 -32.05 32.19
C ALA A 907 -33.48 -32.58 31.23
N TYR A 908 -33.90 -31.72 30.31
CA TYR A 908 -34.84 -32.07 29.25
C TYR A 908 -34.63 -31.21 28.00
N VAL A 909 -35.07 -31.72 26.86
CA VAL A 909 -35.28 -30.97 25.61
C VAL A 909 -36.76 -31.05 25.25
N ASP A 910 -37.38 -29.90 24.99
CA ASP A 910 -38.69 -29.83 24.36
C ASP A 910 -38.52 -29.74 22.85
N LEU A 911 -39.22 -30.61 22.13
CA LEU A 911 -39.31 -30.60 20.66
C LEU A 911 -40.71 -30.15 20.23
N THR A 912 -40.82 -29.49 19.08
CA THR A 912 -42.12 -29.12 18.50
C THR A 912 -42.87 -30.35 17.99
N GLU A 913 -42.14 -31.32 17.44
CA GLU A 913 -42.62 -32.62 17.00
C GLU A 913 -41.53 -33.67 17.20
N THR A 914 -41.90 -34.87 17.66
CA THR A 914 -40.98 -36.00 17.81
C THR A 914 -41.21 -37.05 16.74
N VAL A 915 -40.13 -37.64 16.22
CA VAL A 915 -40.23 -38.71 15.23
C VAL A 915 -40.45 -40.06 15.93
N PRO A 916 -41.45 -40.89 15.55
CA PRO A 916 -41.71 -42.17 16.19
C PRO A 916 -40.50 -43.11 16.08
N PHE A 917 -40.04 -43.62 17.23
CA PHE A 917 -38.93 -44.56 17.28
C PHE A 917 -39.38 -45.97 16.86
N LEU A 918 -38.97 -46.43 15.68
CA LEU A 918 -38.98 -47.87 15.37
C LEU A 918 -37.81 -48.53 16.10
N ARG A 919 -38.10 -49.39 17.09
CA ARG A 919 -37.13 -50.31 17.69
C ARG A 919 -36.60 -51.26 16.60
N THR A 920 -35.54 -50.86 15.91
CA THR A 920 -34.72 -51.82 15.17
C THR A 920 -33.80 -52.50 16.17
N ASN A 921 -34.11 -53.75 16.48
CA ASN A 921 -33.18 -54.67 17.14
C ASN A 921 -31.83 -54.60 16.43
N ASN A 922 -30.74 -54.64 17.21
CA ASN A 922 -29.37 -54.86 16.78
C ASN A 922 -29.28 -55.61 15.44
N VAL A 923 -29.20 -54.87 14.35
CA VAL A 923 -28.62 -55.37 13.11
C VAL A 923 -27.16 -54.99 13.26
N SER A 924 -26.31 -56.00 13.48
CA SER A 924 -24.87 -55.86 13.28
C SER A 924 -24.66 -55.05 12.02
N ALA A 925 -23.84 -53.99 12.08
CA ALA A 925 -23.46 -53.21 10.91
C ALA A 925 -23.18 -54.17 9.74
N THR A 926 -24.12 -54.30 8.81
CA THR A 926 -23.82 -54.87 7.51
C THR A 926 -22.94 -53.82 6.86
N GLU A 927 -21.64 -54.07 6.84
CA GLU A 927 -20.66 -53.23 6.17
C GLU A 927 -21.20 -52.83 4.79
N THR A 928 -21.60 -51.58 4.65
CA THR A 928 -21.96 -51.00 3.35
C THR A 928 -20.72 -51.03 2.47
N LEU A 929 -20.81 -51.73 1.33
CA LEU A 929 -19.72 -51.87 0.39
C LEU A 929 -19.40 -50.51 -0.24
N LYS A 930 -18.12 -50.10 -0.23
CA LYS A 930 -17.68 -48.82 -0.82
C LYS A 930 -17.95 -48.78 -2.32
N SER A 931 -17.97 -49.95 -2.98
CA SER A 931 -18.33 -50.10 -4.39
C SER A 931 -19.78 -49.69 -4.71
N GLU A 932 -20.71 -49.62 -3.75
CA GLU A 932 -22.10 -49.22 -4.00
C GLU A 932 -22.20 -47.81 -4.60
N ALA A 933 -21.50 -46.83 -4.01
CA ALA A 933 -21.47 -45.46 -4.50
C ALA A 933 -20.89 -45.36 -5.93
N VAL A 934 -19.92 -46.22 -6.26
CA VAL A 934 -19.32 -46.31 -7.59
C VAL A 934 -20.31 -46.88 -8.60
N PHE A 935 -21.08 -47.91 -8.24
CA PHE A 935 -22.14 -48.46 -9.10
C PHE A 935 -23.30 -47.48 -9.33
N ASP A 936 -23.65 -46.67 -8.33
CA ASP A 936 -24.67 -45.62 -8.48
C ASP A 936 -24.21 -44.51 -9.43
N ALA A 937 -22.94 -44.08 -9.32
CA ALA A 937 -22.35 -43.13 -10.25
C ALA A 937 -22.28 -43.70 -11.68
N LEU A 938 -21.94 -44.98 -11.81
CA LEU A 938 -21.93 -45.70 -13.08
C LEU A 938 -23.32 -45.77 -13.73
N LYS A 939 -24.35 -46.05 -12.94
CA LYS A 939 -25.73 -46.13 -13.40
C LYS A 939 -26.16 -44.81 -14.07
N LYS A 940 -25.95 -43.69 -13.39
CA LYS A 940 -26.24 -42.34 -13.93
C LYS A 940 -25.49 -42.06 -15.24
N ARG A 941 -24.23 -42.53 -15.35
CA ARG A 941 -23.40 -42.33 -16.56
C ARG A 941 -23.87 -43.17 -17.75
N ILE A 942 -24.31 -44.40 -17.51
CA ILE A 942 -24.88 -45.29 -18.53
C ILE A 942 -26.19 -44.69 -19.07
N GLU A 943 -27.04 -44.20 -18.17
CA GLU A 943 -28.29 -43.51 -18.52
C GLU A 943 -28.03 -42.25 -19.37
N ALA A 944 -26.99 -41.48 -19.06
CA ALA A 944 -26.63 -40.26 -19.79
C ALA A 944 -25.97 -40.51 -21.17
N ASN A 945 -25.50 -41.73 -21.47
CA ASN A 945 -24.71 -42.04 -22.67
C ASN A 945 -25.22 -43.26 -23.45
N LEU A 946 -26.53 -43.50 -23.44
CA LEU A 946 -27.19 -44.70 -24.00
C LEU A 946 -26.73 -45.10 -25.41
N GLU A 947 -26.60 -44.15 -26.34
CA GLU A 947 -26.19 -44.43 -27.73
C GLU A 947 -24.72 -44.84 -27.87
N LYS A 948 -23.85 -44.38 -26.97
CA LYS A 948 -22.42 -44.77 -26.95
C LYS A 948 -22.22 -46.12 -26.28
N VAL A 949 -22.90 -46.38 -25.15
CA VAL A 949 -22.76 -47.62 -24.38
C VAL A 949 -23.32 -48.84 -25.13
N LYS A 950 -24.41 -48.69 -25.89
CA LYS A 950 -24.99 -49.78 -26.70
C LYS A 950 -24.04 -50.33 -27.77
N LYS A 951 -23.10 -49.52 -28.28
CA LYS A 951 -22.08 -49.94 -29.25
C LYS A 951 -21.07 -50.94 -28.68
N ILE A 952 -20.96 -51.04 -27.35
CA ILE A 952 -20.08 -52.02 -26.69
C ILE A 952 -20.67 -53.43 -26.79
N ASN A 953 -22.00 -53.55 -26.86
CA ASN A 953 -22.75 -54.79 -27.08
C ASN A 953 -22.31 -55.96 -26.17
N GLY A 954 -22.30 -55.73 -24.84
CA GLY A 954 -21.85 -56.73 -23.86
C GLY A 954 -22.62 -56.67 -22.54
N VAL A 955 -22.79 -57.84 -21.90
CA VAL A 955 -23.36 -58.01 -20.56
C VAL A 955 -22.26 -58.42 -19.59
N PHE A 956 -22.01 -57.58 -18.59
CA PHE A 956 -20.96 -57.77 -17.59
C PHE A 956 -21.56 -58.09 -16.22
N GLN A 957 -20.99 -59.07 -15.53
CA GLN A 957 -21.31 -59.34 -14.12
C GLN A 957 -20.10 -59.00 -13.25
N TYR A 958 -20.30 -58.17 -12.24
CA TYR A 958 -19.31 -57.85 -11.22
C TYR A 958 -19.63 -58.60 -9.94
N ASN A 959 -18.63 -59.29 -9.38
CA ASN A 959 -18.71 -59.91 -8.07
C ASN A 959 -17.68 -59.23 -7.16
N ILE A 960 -18.18 -58.45 -6.20
CA ILE A 960 -17.37 -57.72 -5.24
C ILE A 960 -17.18 -58.58 -4.00
N THR A 961 -15.93 -58.71 -3.55
CA THR A 961 -15.58 -59.55 -2.41
C THR A 961 -15.11 -58.74 -1.19
N VAL A 962 -15.45 -59.23 0.00
CA VAL A 962 -14.90 -58.79 1.29
C VAL A 962 -14.39 -60.03 2.01
N GLY A 963 -13.13 -60.00 2.47
CA GLY A 963 -12.49 -61.17 3.09
C GLY A 963 -12.42 -62.41 2.17
N GLY A 964 -12.44 -62.23 0.84
CA GLY A 964 -12.41 -63.32 -0.14
C GLY A 964 -13.77 -63.93 -0.50
N ASN A 965 -14.85 -63.60 0.23
CA ASN A 965 -16.21 -64.04 -0.06
C ASN A 965 -16.96 -62.98 -0.87
N THR A 966 -17.86 -63.40 -1.78
CA THR A 966 -18.68 -62.44 -2.55
C THR A 966 -19.67 -61.76 -1.62
N ALA A 967 -19.49 -60.45 -1.40
CA ALA A 967 -20.32 -59.61 -0.55
C ALA A 967 -21.44 -58.90 -1.34
N GLY A 968 -21.26 -58.72 -2.65
CA GLY A 968 -22.29 -58.19 -3.54
C GLY A 968 -22.02 -58.50 -5.01
N SER A 969 -23.08 -58.54 -5.81
CA SER A 969 -22.99 -58.71 -7.27
C SER A 969 -23.78 -57.64 -7.99
N TRP A 970 -23.28 -57.20 -9.15
CA TRP A 970 -23.94 -56.22 -10.03
C TRP A 970 -23.91 -56.69 -11.46
N THR A 971 -24.98 -56.40 -12.18
CA THR A 971 -25.08 -56.65 -13.61
C THR A 971 -25.09 -55.33 -14.36
N ILE A 972 -24.22 -55.22 -15.35
CA ILE A 972 -24.18 -54.13 -16.33
C ILE A 972 -24.52 -54.72 -17.69
N ASP A 973 -25.76 -54.55 -18.13
CA ASP A 973 -26.20 -54.94 -19.48
C ASP A 973 -26.13 -53.72 -20.40
N LEU A 974 -25.01 -53.58 -21.11
CA LEU A 974 -24.82 -52.46 -22.04
C LEU A 974 -25.60 -52.64 -23.35
N LYS A 975 -26.12 -53.84 -23.65
CA LYS A 975 -27.01 -54.06 -24.80
C LYS A 975 -28.35 -53.35 -24.56
N LYS A 976 -28.84 -53.43 -23.32
CA LYS A 976 -30.08 -52.77 -22.86
C LYS A 976 -29.84 -51.40 -22.23
N GLY A 977 -28.59 -51.05 -21.90
CA GLY A 977 -28.23 -49.79 -21.25
C GLY A 977 -28.66 -49.71 -19.79
N VAL A 978 -28.67 -50.85 -19.07
CA VAL A 978 -29.16 -50.94 -17.69
C VAL A 978 -28.09 -51.47 -16.75
N LEU A 979 -28.10 -50.96 -15.51
CA LEU A 979 -27.28 -51.42 -14.41
C LEU A 979 -28.17 -51.70 -13.19
N TYR A 980 -28.00 -52.87 -12.58
CA TYR A 980 -28.73 -53.23 -11.36
C TYR A 980 -27.91 -54.15 -10.45
N LYS A 981 -28.23 -54.12 -9.15
CA LYS A 981 -27.69 -55.03 -8.14
C LYS A 981 -28.32 -56.41 -8.29
N GLY A 982 -27.51 -57.45 -8.31
CA GLY A 982 -27.89 -58.84 -8.51
C GLY A 982 -27.27 -59.49 -9.77
N PRO A 983 -27.35 -60.82 -9.87
CA PRO A 983 -26.90 -61.56 -11.05
C PRO A 983 -27.78 -61.27 -12.28
N VAL A 984 -27.31 -61.63 -13.47
CA VAL A 984 -28.06 -61.43 -14.73
C VAL A 984 -29.42 -62.13 -14.63
N LYS A 985 -30.49 -61.33 -14.73
CA LYS A 985 -31.88 -61.81 -14.64
C LYS A 985 -32.33 -62.59 -15.88
N GLU A 986 -31.85 -62.19 -17.07
CA GLU A 986 -32.17 -62.82 -18.36
C GLU A 986 -31.00 -62.67 -19.35
N GLY A 987 -30.65 -63.75 -20.06
CA GLY A 987 -29.58 -63.76 -21.07
C GLY A 987 -28.24 -64.33 -20.57
N LYS A 988 -27.26 -64.44 -21.47
CA LYS A 988 -25.91 -64.96 -21.17
C LYS A 988 -24.99 -63.82 -20.71
N VAL A 989 -24.29 -64.02 -19.59
CA VAL A 989 -23.18 -63.14 -19.15
C VAL A 989 -22.05 -63.27 -20.17
N ASP A 990 -21.66 -62.16 -20.79
CA ASP A 990 -20.55 -62.15 -21.76
C ASP A 990 -19.19 -62.10 -21.04
N CYS A 991 -19.12 -61.45 -19.88
CA CYS A 991 -17.92 -61.36 -19.06
C CYS A 991 -18.23 -61.19 -17.57
N THR A 992 -17.55 -61.93 -16.71
CA THR A 992 -17.61 -61.80 -15.25
C THR A 992 -16.30 -61.24 -14.72
N LEU A 993 -16.36 -60.22 -13.87
CA LEU A 993 -15.24 -59.60 -13.19
C LEU A 993 -15.38 -59.80 -11.68
N THR A 994 -14.36 -60.35 -11.04
CA THR A 994 -14.36 -60.58 -9.58
C THR A 994 -13.16 -59.88 -8.96
N MET A 995 -13.39 -59.05 -7.94
CA MET A 995 -12.33 -58.32 -7.21
C MET A 995 -12.80 -57.89 -5.81
N SER A 996 -11.87 -57.44 -4.97
CA SER A 996 -12.18 -56.94 -3.63
C SER A 996 -12.86 -55.55 -3.68
N ASP A 997 -13.65 -55.22 -2.65
CA ASP A 997 -14.33 -53.91 -2.54
C ASP A 997 -13.36 -52.71 -2.62
N PRO A 998 -12.20 -52.71 -1.92
CA PRO A 998 -11.21 -51.63 -2.06
C PRO A 998 -10.53 -51.59 -3.44
N ASP A 999 -10.13 -52.74 -3.99
CA ASP A 999 -9.45 -52.77 -5.31
C ASP A 999 -10.40 -52.29 -6.42
N PHE A 1000 -11.73 -52.51 -6.30
CA PHE A 1000 -12.72 -51.98 -7.23
C PHE A 1000 -12.79 -50.46 -7.20
N VAL A 1001 -12.81 -49.87 -6.01
CA VAL A 1001 -12.80 -48.41 -5.84
C VAL A 1001 -11.51 -47.80 -6.40
N ASP A 1002 -10.35 -48.41 -6.11
CA ASP A 1002 -9.06 -47.91 -6.64
C ASP A 1002 -8.94 -48.06 -8.16
N LEU A 1003 -9.50 -49.13 -8.73
CA LEU A 1003 -9.56 -49.32 -10.19
C LEU A 1003 -10.41 -48.22 -10.83
N PHE A 1004 -11.53 -47.86 -10.21
CA PHE A 1004 -12.44 -46.82 -10.71
C PHE A 1004 -11.90 -45.40 -10.53
N ALA A 1005 -11.18 -45.15 -9.44
CA ALA A 1005 -10.48 -43.90 -9.18
C ALA A 1005 -9.22 -43.72 -10.05
N GLY A 1006 -8.88 -44.71 -10.90
CA GLY A 1006 -7.68 -44.69 -11.74
C GLY A 1006 -6.37 -44.92 -10.97
N LYS A 1007 -6.44 -45.25 -9.67
CA LYS A 1007 -5.29 -45.54 -8.82
C LYS A 1007 -4.72 -46.94 -9.03
N LEU A 1008 -5.56 -47.87 -9.50
CA LEU A 1008 -5.16 -49.24 -9.83
C LEU A 1008 -5.31 -49.49 -11.33
N ASN A 1009 -4.19 -49.81 -11.98
CA ASN A 1009 -4.19 -50.14 -13.41
C ASN A 1009 -4.87 -51.51 -13.65
N PRO A 1010 -5.85 -51.62 -14.58
CA PRO A 1010 -6.58 -52.87 -14.83
C PRO A 1010 -5.72 -54.06 -15.28
N GLN A 1011 -4.66 -53.81 -16.07
CA GLN A 1011 -3.76 -54.87 -16.52
C GLN A 1011 -2.90 -55.38 -15.36
N MET A 1012 -2.41 -54.48 -14.52
CA MET A 1012 -1.66 -54.84 -13.30
C MET A 1012 -2.55 -55.60 -12.30
N ALA A 1013 -3.80 -55.15 -12.09
CA ALA A 1013 -4.75 -55.83 -11.22
C ALA A 1013 -5.01 -57.27 -11.68
N PHE A 1014 -5.11 -57.50 -12.99
CA PHE A 1014 -5.25 -58.85 -13.55
C PHE A 1014 -3.99 -59.69 -13.37
N MET A 1015 -2.81 -59.15 -13.70
CA MET A 1015 -1.53 -59.87 -13.55
C MET A 1015 -1.21 -60.24 -12.10
N GLN A 1016 -1.63 -59.40 -11.13
CA GLN A 1016 -1.44 -59.65 -9.70
C GLN A 1016 -2.54 -60.52 -9.08
N GLY A 1017 -3.51 -61.00 -9.87
CA GLY A 1017 -4.62 -61.83 -9.40
C GLY A 1017 -5.69 -61.09 -8.58
N LYS A 1018 -5.60 -59.75 -8.48
CA LYS A 1018 -6.57 -58.88 -7.78
C LYS A 1018 -7.88 -58.71 -8.56
N LEU A 1019 -7.80 -58.72 -9.88
CA LEU A 1019 -8.94 -58.78 -10.78
C LEU A 1019 -8.95 -60.14 -11.48
N LYS A 1020 -9.99 -60.94 -11.24
CA LYS A 1020 -10.24 -62.18 -11.98
C LYS A 1020 -11.28 -61.92 -13.05
N VAL A 1021 -10.98 -62.31 -14.29
CA VAL A 1021 -11.89 -62.15 -15.43
C VAL A 1021 -12.21 -63.51 -16.02
N ALA A 1022 -13.50 -63.80 -16.21
CA ALA A 1022 -13.99 -65.00 -16.88
C ALA A 1022 -14.96 -64.61 -18.01
N GLY A 1023 -14.76 -65.12 -19.23
CA GLY A 1023 -15.58 -64.78 -20.40
C GLY A 1023 -14.81 -64.02 -21.48
N ASN A 1024 -15.50 -63.19 -22.27
CA ASN A 1024 -14.92 -62.54 -23.45
C ASN A 1024 -14.03 -61.34 -23.07
N LEU A 1025 -12.71 -61.59 -23.04
CA LEU A 1025 -11.69 -60.61 -22.68
C LEU A 1025 -11.63 -59.37 -23.59
N MET A 1026 -12.03 -59.48 -24.87
CA MET A 1026 -12.05 -58.33 -25.79
C MET A 1026 -13.12 -57.29 -25.39
N LEU A 1027 -14.21 -57.72 -24.73
CA LEU A 1027 -15.23 -56.80 -24.24
C LEU A 1027 -14.74 -55.98 -23.04
N VAL A 1028 -13.85 -56.53 -22.21
CA VAL A 1028 -13.24 -55.81 -21.08
C VAL A 1028 -12.32 -54.67 -21.55
N GLN A 1029 -11.60 -54.88 -22.65
CA GLN A 1029 -10.79 -53.82 -23.27
C GLN A 1029 -11.66 -52.68 -23.81
N LYS A 1030 -12.80 -52.99 -24.45
CA LYS A 1030 -13.78 -51.98 -24.91
C LYS A 1030 -14.42 -51.21 -23.75
N LEU A 1031 -14.71 -51.91 -22.64
CA LEU A 1031 -15.26 -51.29 -21.42
C LEU A 1031 -14.27 -50.30 -20.79
N SER A 1032 -12.97 -50.60 -20.83
CA SER A 1032 -11.93 -49.70 -20.30
C SER A 1032 -11.87 -48.34 -21.00
N GLY A 1033 -12.27 -48.27 -22.29
CA GLY A 1033 -12.40 -47.01 -23.02
C GLY A 1033 -13.50 -46.11 -22.47
N LEU A 1034 -14.60 -46.69 -21.96
CA LEU A 1034 -15.68 -45.95 -21.31
C LEU A 1034 -15.27 -45.41 -19.92
N MET A 1035 -14.34 -46.10 -19.25
CA MET A 1035 -13.86 -45.71 -17.91
C MET A 1035 -12.70 -44.71 -17.96
N LYS A 1036 -11.91 -44.67 -19.05
CA LYS A 1036 -10.74 -43.80 -19.19
C LYS A 1036 -11.05 -42.35 -19.59
N GLU A 1037 -12.25 -42.05 -20.10
CA GLU A 1037 -12.53 -40.76 -20.71
C GLU A 1037 -12.61 -39.57 -19.72
N GLN A 1038 -12.40 -39.75 -18.41
CA GLN A 1038 -12.31 -38.62 -17.45
C GLN A 1038 -11.71 -39.01 -16.08
N SER A 1039 -10.49 -39.53 -16.05
CA SER A 1039 -9.77 -39.77 -14.77
C SER A 1039 -9.13 -38.50 -14.16
N LYS A 1040 -9.66 -37.31 -14.47
CA LYS A 1040 -9.25 -36.03 -13.87
C LYS A 1040 -10.50 -35.20 -13.59
N LEU A 1041 -11.13 -35.46 -12.45
CA LEU A 1041 -11.99 -34.56 -11.69
C LEU A 1041 -11.83 -34.91 -10.22
#